data_AF-G3JG73-F1
#
_entry.id   AF-G3JG73-F1
#
_cell.length_a   1.000
_cell.length_b   1.000
_cell.length_c   1.000
_cell.angle_alpha   90.00
_cell.angle_beta   90.00
_cell.angle_gamma   90.00
#
_symmetry.space_group_name_H-M   'P 1'
#
loop_
_entity.id
_entity.type
_entity.pdbx_description
1 polymer ?
#
loop_
_entity_poly.entity_id
_entity_poly.type
_entity_poly.pdbx_seq_one_letter_code
_entity_poly.pdbx_strand_id
1 'polypeptide(L)'
;MPLSDEQIKIIVNHPLNDLLACFPAKLRNLDDSNQTWRDGIAILLQTIIDSSAACNLPSSDGGHNVASRLFTIRQNVRGGLLKFDQFRPLVNALETNSDTDIWTAVINLVAAVDPSTPPRISIPPTFNATPIRSSSSRLADTENREIVELELFEEIRKCTFRGVGGFWDKFFDSERWHKENKTMLQGIMTAHNGEQWVNFPSIPEQDSVWEWLRGLEDDFFPNAQYKLHTTTHAYQLQERKGQFDIFFQTPAAEGNNTFYYKNVLVVGELKLSFDSGRFKADFLQLARYVRGVFTDQPTRRFVHAFTLCADEMELWVFDRSGPYSSGRFNIHKKPDNFARAIIGYATMDNDAMGLDIFTEREGVHRYTTVDDVSGNEKRLRLDKAMVRQRAIVCRGTTCYRTEDGNVAKFSWASDKRKLEVEQLKLAELRGVKGVAKVVAHRQITTIAQMRKGLDFKRHRHRFRNEDAPLAPRWSDHPINASGKSFLPTKFNDQLSTGKTKPSLYAPSEDLWENRIYSCLVVSPAGRVISAFESVRELLESLRDAIKAHRSLYVTGNILHRDISSNNIIITQPTTAGDFKGMLIDLDLAKVRDSVASGARHQTGTMQFMAVEVLCAVDHTYRHDLESFFYVLIWMCAREVWTKWKFRCGETPPKQSILRRWEIGSFEDIADFRFEELGLLVKFGSEPVVSIAEGQCLWALQHALPSVPVPEIYGWARDGDLTYLFMELVSGITLENIWSALSRPERTQICTELRYMLKELRSLRQEPGQQFVGHINRAPLSDKVFTNGVLPRAGPFTDVKQFHDWLSSMLTLGMEIHWPDTDSSDIPDPYRHGLPDDAGIVFTHSDLHPSNILISQEKPHRVISVIDWQQSGWYPDYWEFCKAEHTAEYGAEWQKDYIPQFLDEPECVMTFETYAQAFGY
;
A
#
# COMPACT_ATOMS: atom_id res chain seq x y z
N MET A 1 33.41 16.73 -2.75
CA MET A 1 33.55 16.33 -4.17
C MET A 1 34.28 17.44 -4.93
N PRO A 2 35.05 17.13 -5.98
CA PRO A 2 35.59 18.17 -6.87
C PRO A 2 34.46 18.84 -7.67
N LEU A 3 34.60 20.15 -7.95
CA LEU A 3 33.66 20.92 -8.76
C LEU A 3 33.69 20.47 -10.23
N SER A 4 32.55 20.51 -10.92
CA SER A 4 32.49 20.27 -12.36
C SER A 4 33.02 21.46 -13.16
N ASP A 5 33.45 21.23 -14.41
CA ASP A 5 33.93 22.29 -15.32
C ASP A 5 32.89 23.41 -15.52
N GLU A 6 31.60 23.06 -15.49
CA GLU A 6 30.49 24.01 -15.59
C GLU A 6 30.33 24.86 -14.32
N GLN A 7 30.46 24.25 -13.14
CA GLN A 7 30.46 24.97 -11.86
C GLN A 7 31.65 25.91 -11.74
N ILE A 8 32.84 25.47 -12.15
CA ILE A 8 34.05 26.30 -12.18
C ILE A 8 33.86 27.52 -13.08
N LYS A 9 33.24 27.34 -14.25
CA LYS A 9 32.94 28.45 -15.18
C LYS A 9 31.96 29.47 -14.58
N ILE A 10 30.94 29.02 -13.84
CA ILE A 10 29.99 29.90 -13.14
C ILE A 10 30.71 30.69 -12.03
N ILE A 11 31.55 30.03 -11.24
CA ILE A 11 32.31 30.67 -10.15
C ILE A 11 33.27 31.73 -10.70
N VAL A 12 33.98 31.45 -11.79
CA VAL A 12 34.90 32.43 -12.43
C VAL A 12 34.15 33.64 -12.99
N ASN A 13 32.92 33.46 -13.48
CA ASN A 13 32.10 34.56 -14.00
C ASN A 13 31.42 35.39 -12.90
N HIS A 14 31.31 34.84 -11.67
CA HIS A 14 30.65 35.47 -10.52
C HIS A 14 31.51 35.35 -9.24
N PRO A 15 32.71 35.95 -9.19
CA PRO A 15 33.61 35.81 -8.04
C PRO A 15 33.01 36.44 -6.78
N LEU A 16 33.35 35.87 -5.62
CA LEU A 16 32.95 36.37 -4.30
C LEU A 16 33.68 37.68 -3.94
N ASN A 17 34.84 37.97 -4.53
CA ASN A 17 35.63 39.18 -4.25
C ASN A 17 35.87 39.40 -2.72
N ASP A 18 36.01 40.65 -2.27
CA ASP A 18 36.26 40.99 -0.85
C ASP A 18 35.04 40.81 0.08
N LEU A 19 33.90 40.29 -0.41
CA LEU A 19 32.66 40.12 0.38
C LEU A 19 32.88 39.32 1.67
N LEU A 20 33.84 38.39 1.66
CA LEU A 20 34.10 37.49 2.79
C LEU A 20 35.37 37.85 3.57
N ALA A 21 36.09 38.90 3.20
CA ALA A 21 37.41 39.24 3.75
C ALA A 21 37.41 39.55 5.26
N CYS A 22 36.25 39.95 5.83
CA CYS A 22 36.14 40.28 7.25
C CYS A 22 35.82 39.08 8.18
N PHE A 23 35.46 37.92 7.63
CA PHE A 23 35.01 36.76 8.40
C PHE A 23 36.13 35.92 9.04
N PRO A 24 37.32 35.73 8.44
CA PRO A 24 38.41 34.96 9.06
C PRO A 24 38.81 35.51 10.44
N ALA A 25 38.81 36.82 10.63
CA ALA A 25 39.10 37.45 11.92
C ALA A 25 37.94 37.31 12.93
N LYS A 26 36.68 37.36 12.46
CA LYS A 26 35.48 37.25 13.30
C LYS A 26 35.19 35.82 13.77
N LEU A 27 35.60 34.81 13.00
CA LEU A 27 35.28 33.39 13.26
C LEU A 27 36.41 32.62 13.96
N ARG A 28 37.60 33.23 14.14
CA ARG A 28 38.80 32.59 14.73
C ARG A 28 38.70 32.15 16.19
N ASN A 29 37.76 32.71 16.95
CA ASN A 29 37.59 32.47 18.38
C ASN A 29 36.29 31.72 18.73
N LEU A 30 35.60 31.14 17.73
CA LEU A 30 34.37 30.38 17.95
C LEU A 30 34.70 28.94 18.38
N ASP A 31 34.16 28.52 19.52
CA ASP A 31 34.28 27.16 20.04
C ASP A 31 32.92 26.45 20.18
N ASP A 32 32.95 25.13 20.33
CA ASP A 32 31.74 24.30 20.51
C ASP A 32 31.03 24.53 21.86
N SER A 33 31.66 25.23 22.80
CA SER A 33 31.19 25.38 24.18
C SER A 33 30.27 26.59 24.37
N ASN A 34 30.24 27.53 23.43
CA ASN A 34 29.44 28.74 23.51
C ASN A 34 28.50 28.90 22.29
N GLN A 35 27.22 29.22 22.51
CA GLN A 35 26.21 29.27 21.43
C GLN A 35 26.42 30.41 20.40
N THR A 36 27.43 31.27 20.63
CA THR A 36 27.79 32.44 19.83
C THR A 36 28.25 32.13 18.40
N TRP A 37 28.65 30.89 18.11
CA TRP A 37 29.04 30.50 16.74
C TRP A 37 27.87 30.52 15.75
N ARG A 38 26.62 30.34 16.24
CA ARG A 38 25.43 30.25 15.39
C ARG A 38 25.15 31.55 14.66
N ASP A 39 25.31 32.69 15.34
CA ASP A 39 25.13 34.00 14.71
C ASP A 39 26.24 34.30 13.70
N GLY A 40 27.49 33.97 14.05
CA GLY A 40 28.62 34.11 13.13
C GLY A 40 28.43 33.29 11.84
N ILE A 41 27.98 32.04 11.96
CA ILE A 41 27.71 31.17 10.81
C ILE A 41 26.44 31.61 10.05
N ALA A 42 25.37 32.03 10.74
CA ALA A 42 24.15 32.49 10.07
C ALA A 42 24.39 33.75 9.23
N ILE A 43 25.24 34.67 9.71
CA ILE A 43 25.65 35.87 8.96
C ILE A 43 26.53 35.46 7.77
N LEU A 44 27.52 34.58 7.98
CA LEU A 44 28.37 34.07 6.90
C LEU A 44 27.54 33.43 5.77
N LEU A 45 26.59 32.56 6.13
CA LEU A 45 25.71 31.92 5.16
C LEU A 45 24.84 32.93 4.41
N GLN A 46 24.31 33.95 5.10
CA GLN A 46 23.56 35.03 4.44
C GLN A 46 24.41 35.77 3.42
N THR A 47 25.65 36.13 3.76
CA THR A 47 26.56 36.81 2.82
C THR A 47 26.88 35.94 1.59
N ILE A 48 26.95 34.62 1.77
CA ILE A 48 27.13 33.69 0.63
C ILE A 48 25.85 33.59 -0.19
N ILE A 49 24.66 33.52 0.45
CA ILE A 49 23.35 33.47 -0.22
C ILE A 49 23.14 34.69 -1.13
N ASP A 50 23.53 35.88 -0.65
CA ASP A 50 23.36 37.14 -1.38
C ASP A 50 24.33 37.29 -2.58
N SER A 51 25.27 36.35 -2.74
CA SER A 51 26.22 36.37 -3.86
C SER A 51 25.57 35.89 -5.17
N SER A 52 25.97 36.53 -6.26
CA SER A 52 25.49 36.17 -7.61
C SER A 52 25.82 34.73 -8.00
N ALA A 53 26.94 34.17 -7.52
CA ALA A 53 27.30 32.78 -7.76
C ALA A 53 26.32 31.79 -7.08
N ALA A 54 25.80 32.10 -5.89
CA ALA A 54 24.86 31.23 -5.18
C ALA A 54 23.56 30.99 -5.97
N CYS A 55 23.05 32.04 -6.62
CA CYS A 55 21.82 32.00 -7.39
C CYS A 55 21.98 31.27 -8.73
N ASN A 56 23.20 31.23 -9.27
CA ASN A 56 23.51 30.65 -10.57
C ASN A 56 24.09 29.23 -10.49
N LEU A 57 24.58 28.79 -9.33
CA LEU A 57 25.08 27.44 -9.15
C LEU A 57 23.90 26.44 -8.98
N PRO A 58 23.84 25.37 -9.80
CA PRO A 58 22.79 24.36 -9.67
C PRO A 58 23.01 23.48 -8.43
N SER A 59 21.92 23.18 -7.73
CA SER A 59 21.92 22.18 -6.65
C SER A 59 21.96 20.75 -7.21
N SER A 60 22.48 19.81 -6.42
CA SER A 60 22.71 18.40 -6.79
C SER A 60 21.47 17.58 -7.20
N ASP A 61 20.27 18.10 -6.93
CA ASP A 61 18.96 17.51 -7.20
C ASP A 61 18.26 18.05 -8.46
N GLY A 62 18.87 19.03 -9.15
CA GLY A 62 18.39 19.54 -10.44
C GLY A 62 17.13 20.42 -10.40
N GLY A 63 16.53 20.66 -9.22
CA GLY A 63 15.29 21.42 -9.04
C GLY A 63 15.45 22.85 -8.50
N HIS A 64 16.59 23.18 -7.87
CA HIS A 64 16.83 24.48 -7.23
C HIS A 64 18.29 24.95 -7.38
N ASN A 65 18.59 26.20 -6.99
CA ASN A 65 19.96 26.73 -6.92
C ASN A 65 20.55 26.60 -5.51
N VAL A 66 21.87 26.76 -5.40
CA VAL A 66 22.60 26.65 -4.13
C VAL A 66 22.15 27.70 -3.10
N ALA A 67 21.75 28.90 -3.54
CA ALA A 67 21.23 29.97 -2.67
C ALA A 67 20.00 29.52 -1.86
N SER A 68 19.02 28.90 -2.52
CA SER A 68 17.80 28.40 -1.88
C SER A 68 18.11 27.34 -0.80
N ARG A 69 19.06 26.44 -1.07
CA ARG A 69 19.48 25.40 -0.11
C ARG A 69 20.25 25.98 1.09
N LEU A 70 21.14 26.92 0.84
CA LEU A 70 21.85 27.62 1.92
C LEU A 70 20.90 28.43 2.80
N PHE A 71 19.84 29.00 2.22
CA PHE A 71 18.81 29.69 2.99
C PHE A 71 18.13 28.76 3.99
N THR A 72 17.75 27.55 3.57
CA THR A 72 17.20 26.53 4.48
C THR A 72 18.19 26.11 5.57
N ILE A 73 19.47 25.89 5.21
CA ILE A 73 20.51 25.54 6.18
C ILE A 73 20.70 26.66 7.21
N ARG A 74 20.69 27.92 6.77
CA ARG A 74 20.79 29.09 7.65
C ARG A 74 19.65 29.14 8.67
N GLN A 75 18.41 28.86 8.26
CA GLN A 75 17.26 28.78 9.18
C GLN A 75 17.48 27.70 10.26
N ASN A 76 18.05 26.56 9.87
CA ASN A 76 18.31 25.43 10.76
C ASN A 76 19.52 25.62 11.70
N VAL A 77 20.48 26.50 11.34
CA VAL A 77 21.61 26.86 12.22
C VAL A 77 21.12 27.52 13.51
N ARG A 78 20.07 28.36 13.42
CA ARG A 78 19.48 29.05 14.58
C ARG A 78 18.56 28.17 15.41
N GLY A 79 17.91 27.18 14.78
CA GLY A 79 17.03 26.21 15.45
C GLY A 79 17.72 25.10 16.25
N GLY A 80 19.05 25.07 16.33
CA GLY A 80 19.81 24.13 17.19
C GLY A 80 19.96 22.70 16.66
N LEU A 81 19.49 22.41 15.44
CA LEU A 81 19.53 21.08 14.80
C LEU A 81 20.91 20.70 14.23
N LEU A 82 21.78 21.68 14.01
CA LEU A 82 23.09 21.52 13.36
C LEU A 82 24.26 21.77 14.33
N LYS A 83 25.37 21.07 14.11
CA LYS A 83 26.59 21.16 14.95
C LYS A 83 27.67 21.96 14.24
N PHE A 84 28.47 22.74 14.98
CA PHE A 84 29.53 23.58 14.41
C PHE A 84 30.55 22.80 13.57
N ASP A 85 30.84 21.54 13.94
CA ASP A 85 31.72 20.65 13.18
C ASP A 85 31.35 20.49 11.70
N GLN A 86 30.05 20.62 11.36
CA GLN A 86 29.60 20.55 9.96
C GLN A 86 30.04 21.78 9.14
N PHE A 87 30.26 22.92 9.79
CA PHE A 87 30.68 24.19 9.17
C PHE A 87 32.19 24.41 9.20
N ARG A 88 32.94 23.62 9.98
CA ARG A 88 34.40 23.71 10.09
C ARG A 88 35.14 23.68 8.74
N PRO A 89 34.75 22.84 7.74
CA PRO A 89 35.37 22.88 6.42
C PRO A 89 35.16 24.22 5.68
N LEU A 90 33.99 24.83 5.83
CA LEU A 90 33.68 26.13 5.23
C LEU A 90 34.48 27.24 5.90
N VAL A 91 34.57 27.23 7.24
CA VAL A 91 35.37 28.20 7.99
C VAL A 91 36.86 28.10 7.61
N ASN A 92 37.40 26.90 7.47
CA ASN A 92 38.79 26.68 7.05
C ASN A 92 39.04 27.16 5.61
N ALA A 93 38.07 27.00 4.70
CA ALA A 93 38.20 27.46 3.32
C ALA A 93 38.27 28.99 3.21
N LEU A 94 37.75 29.74 4.18
CA LEU A 94 37.88 31.20 4.23
C LEU A 94 39.34 31.64 4.49
N GLU A 95 40.21 30.79 5.02
CA GLU A 95 41.62 31.13 5.22
C GLU A 95 42.45 31.05 3.93
N THR A 96 41.97 30.32 2.91
CA THR A 96 42.69 30.18 1.63
C THR A 96 42.40 31.32 0.64
N ASN A 97 41.37 32.14 0.90
CA ASN A 97 40.87 33.20 0.00
C ASN A 97 40.67 32.74 -1.46
N SER A 98 40.37 31.45 -1.65
CA SER A 98 40.12 30.85 -2.95
C SER A 98 38.63 30.63 -3.10
N ASP A 99 38.00 31.35 -4.03
CA ASP A 99 36.57 31.18 -4.35
C ASP A 99 36.24 29.72 -4.68
N THR A 100 37.16 29.01 -5.34
CA THR A 100 36.99 27.60 -5.70
C THR A 100 36.94 26.71 -4.45
N ASP A 101 37.76 26.99 -3.44
CA ASP A 101 37.77 26.21 -2.19
C ASP A 101 36.54 26.52 -1.33
N ILE A 102 36.15 27.80 -1.27
CA ILE A 102 34.96 28.26 -0.54
C ILE A 102 33.71 27.61 -1.14
N TRP A 103 33.53 27.69 -2.46
CA TRP A 103 32.38 27.07 -3.13
C TRP A 103 32.39 25.54 -3.06
N THR A 104 33.58 24.92 -3.07
CA THR A 104 33.70 23.48 -2.83
C THR A 104 33.21 23.12 -1.42
N ALA A 105 33.60 23.88 -0.41
CA ALA A 105 33.16 23.67 0.97
C ALA A 105 31.65 23.91 1.13
N VAL A 106 31.10 24.93 0.47
CA VAL A 106 29.66 25.24 0.43
C VAL A 106 28.85 24.10 -0.19
N ILE A 107 29.25 23.58 -1.36
CA ILE A 107 28.53 22.49 -2.04
C ILE A 107 28.59 21.20 -1.21
N ASN A 108 29.73 20.92 -0.58
CA ASN A 108 29.86 19.78 0.33
C ASN A 108 29.00 19.96 1.60
N LEU A 109 28.89 21.18 2.12
CA LEU A 109 28.02 21.51 3.25
C LEU A 109 26.55 21.28 2.89
N VAL A 110 26.10 21.76 1.71
CA VAL A 110 24.74 21.53 1.21
C VAL A 110 24.46 20.03 1.10
N ALA A 111 25.38 19.27 0.49
CA ALA A 111 25.24 17.82 0.35
C ALA A 111 25.26 17.07 1.70
N ALA A 112 25.93 17.61 2.73
CA ALA A 112 26.06 16.97 4.04
C ALA A 112 24.91 17.30 5.00
N VAL A 113 24.34 18.51 4.91
CA VAL A 113 23.32 19.02 5.84
C VAL A 113 21.91 18.86 5.29
N ASP A 114 21.74 18.97 3.98
CA ASP A 114 20.48 18.76 3.26
C ASP A 114 20.68 17.65 2.23
N PRO A 115 20.87 16.38 2.67
CA PRO A 115 20.85 15.27 1.74
C PRO A 115 19.49 15.31 1.06
N SER A 116 19.53 15.45 -0.27
CA SER A 116 18.39 15.46 -1.18
C SER A 116 17.24 14.66 -0.60
N THR A 117 16.05 15.27 -0.51
CA THR A 117 14.80 14.58 -0.19
C THR A 117 14.83 13.21 -0.86
N PRO A 118 14.66 12.09 -0.12
CA PRO A 118 14.65 10.80 -0.75
C PRO A 118 13.55 10.82 -1.82
N PRO A 119 13.79 10.30 -3.03
CA PRO A 119 12.66 9.87 -3.85
C PRO A 119 11.83 8.92 -2.96
N ARG A 120 10.49 9.09 -2.99
CA ARG A 120 9.46 8.25 -2.33
C ARG A 120 10.05 7.31 -1.28
N ILE A 121 10.04 7.67 0.01
CA ILE A 121 10.42 6.81 1.15
C ILE A 121 11.21 5.57 0.71
N SER A 122 12.48 5.75 0.34
CA SER A 122 13.41 4.65 0.28
C SER A 122 14.06 4.55 1.66
N ILE A 123 13.22 4.30 2.68
CA ILE A 123 13.70 3.51 3.82
C ILE A 123 14.24 2.23 3.15
N PRO A 124 15.54 1.90 3.25
CA PRO A 124 15.96 0.55 2.89
C PRO A 124 15.10 -0.32 3.78
N PRO A 125 14.17 -1.08 3.21
CA PRO A 125 13.10 -1.63 4.00
C PRO A 125 13.77 -2.52 5.03
N THR A 126 13.46 -2.32 6.32
CA THR A 126 13.99 -3.16 7.41
C THR A 126 13.59 -4.62 7.23
N PHE A 127 12.75 -4.90 6.21
CA PHE A 127 12.58 -6.17 5.53
C PHE A 127 12.87 -6.01 4.04
N ASN A 128 13.78 -6.81 3.47
CA ASN A 128 13.94 -6.94 2.01
C ASN A 128 12.57 -6.88 1.30
N ALA A 129 12.35 -5.86 0.47
CA ALA A 129 11.15 -5.73 -0.35
C ALA A 129 10.95 -7.05 -1.09
N THR A 130 9.90 -7.77 -0.70
CA THR A 130 9.65 -9.11 -1.21
C THR A 130 8.49 -9.06 -2.19
N PRO A 131 8.56 -9.74 -3.35
CA PRO A 131 7.57 -9.58 -4.38
C PRO A 131 6.15 -9.95 -3.94
N ILE A 132 5.24 -9.08 -4.33
CA ILE A 132 3.79 -9.13 -4.17
C ILE A 132 3.20 -10.30 -4.98
N ARG A 133 2.20 -11.02 -4.44
CA ARG A 133 1.44 -12.06 -5.17
C ARG A 133 -0.04 -11.71 -5.17
N SER A 134 -0.61 -11.38 -6.33
CA SER A 134 -2.05 -11.39 -6.54
C SER A 134 -2.58 -12.83 -6.42
N SER A 135 -3.82 -12.99 -5.95
CA SER A 135 -4.46 -14.30 -5.77
C SER A 135 -5.80 -14.33 -6.48
N SER A 136 -5.98 -15.34 -7.34
CA SER A 136 -7.23 -15.58 -8.09
C SER A 136 -8.45 -15.90 -7.21
N SER A 137 -8.27 -15.95 -5.87
CA SER A 137 -9.33 -16.20 -4.90
C SER A 137 -10.33 -15.05 -4.76
N ARG A 138 -9.98 -13.82 -5.18
CA ARG A 138 -10.88 -12.66 -5.12
C ARG A 138 -11.89 -12.60 -6.26
N LEU A 139 -11.67 -13.37 -7.34
CA LEU A 139 -12.49 -13.33 -8.53
C LEU A 139 -13.75 -14.19 -8.38
N ALA A 140 -14.90 -13.65 -8.81
CA ALA A 140 -16.16 -14.40 -8.91
C ALA A 140 -16.12 -15.44 -10.05
N ASP A 141 -16.98 -16.47 -9.97
CA ASP A 141 -17.08 -17.49 -11.03
C ASP A 141 -17.58 -16.93 -12.37
N THR A 142 -18.19 -15.74 -12.34
CA THR A 142 -18.70 -15.02 -13.51
C THR A 142 -17.67 -14.10 -14.17
N GLU A 143 -16.45 -14.02 -13.64
CA GLU A 143 -15.41 -13.12 -14.17
C GLU A 143 -14.90 -13.54 -15.55
N ASN A 144 -14.36 -12.57 -16.29
CA ASN A 144 -13.81 -12.81 -17.62
C ASN A 144 -12.59 -13.75 -17.54
N ARG A 145 -12.54 -14.72 -18.47
CA ARG A 145 -11.42 -15.63 -18.70
C ARG A 145 -10.06 -14.93 -18.65
N GLU A 146 -9.91 -13.80 -19.32
CA GLU A 146 -8.62 -13.08 -19.42
C GLU A 146 -8.12 -12.58 -18.06
N ILE A 147 -9.04 -12.08 -17.21
CA ILE A 147 -8.73 -11.60 -15.86
C ILE A 147 -8.31 -12.78 -14.96
N VAL A 148 -9.05 -13.88 -15.04
CA VAL A 148 -8.75 -15.11 -14.30
C VAL A 148 -7.38 -15.67 -14.69
N GLU A 149 -7.08 -15.74 -15.98
CA GLU A 149 -5.79 -16.25 -16.48
C GLU A 149 -4.63 -15.32 -16.09
N LEU A 150 -4.82 -14.00 -16.04
CA LEU A 150 -3.80 -13.03 -15.62
C LEU A 150 -3.43 -13.19 -14.14
N GLU A 151 -4.42 -13.25 -13.24
CA GLU A 151 -4.14 -13.47 -11.81
C GLU A 151 -3.58 -14.86 -11.54
N LEU A 152 -4.09 -15.88 -12.23
CA LEU A 152 -3.59 -17.24 -12.10
C LEU A 152 -2.13 -17.36 -12.58
N PHE A 153 -1.75 -16.58 -13.60
CA PHE A 153 -0.36 -16.53 -14.05
C PHE A 153 0.55 -15.94 -12.97
N GLU A 154 0.19 -14.81 -12.36
CA GLU A 154 0.96 -14.22 -11.27
C GLU A 154 1.07 -15.15 -10.06
N GLU A 155 0.02 -15.91 -9.79
CA GLU A 155 -0.06 -16.90 -8.72
C GLU A 155 0.97 -18.04 -8.89
N ILE A 156 1.19 -18.53 -10.12
CA ILE A 156 2.02 -19.72 -10.39
C ILE A 156 3.40 -19.42 -11.03
N ARG A 157 3.62 -18.24 -11.62
CA ARG A 157 4.82 -17.96 -12.44
C ARG A 157 6.15 -18.13 -11.70
N LYS A 158 6.18 -17.83 -10.40
CA LYS A 158 7.41 -17.90 -9.57
C LYS A 158 7.62 -19.26 -8.89
N CYS A 159 6.69 -20.20 -9.03
CA CYS A 159 6.73 -21.52 -8.37
C CYS A 159 6.40 -22.69 -9.29
N THR A 160 6.55 -22.52 -10.61
CA THR A 160 6.37 -23.60 -11.60
C THR A 160 7.70 -24.32 -11.87
N PHE A 161 7.71 -25.66 -11.82
CA PHE A 161 8.88 -26.49 -12.09
C PHE A 161 8.62 -27.49 -13.20
N ARG A 162 9.63 -27.79 -14.03
CA ARG A 162 9.50 -28.75 -15.14
C ARG A 162 10.60 -29.78 -15.12
N GLY A 163 10.24 -31.04 -15.39
CA GLY A 163 11.19 -32.15 -15.41
C GLY A 163 11.87 -32.36 -14.06
N VAL A 164 11.06 -32.45 -13.00
CA VAL A 164 11.50 -32.71 -11.63
C VAL A 164 11.93 -34.17 -11.50
N GLY A 165 13.12 -34.41 -10.93
CA GLY A 165 13.65 -35.76 -10.75
C GLY A 165 12.83 -36.56 -9.72
N GLY A 166 12.80 -37.89 -9.85
CA GLY A 166 12.02 -38.77 -8.96
C GLY A 166 10.49 -38.72 -9.17
N PHE A 167 10.00 -37.97 -10.16
CA PHE A 167 8.56 -37.85 -10.43
C PHE A 167 7.91 -39.21 -10.73
N TRP A 168 8.52 -39.99 -11.61
CA TRP A 168 8.01 -41.31 -12.01
C TRP A 168 8.03 -42.29 -10.84
N ASP A 169 9.14 -42.38 -10.10
CA ASP A 169 9.28 -43.26 -8.93
C ASP A 169 8.28 -42.92 -7.81
N LYS A 170 7.85 -41.67 -7.74
CA LYS A 170 6.91 -41.21 -6.73
C LYS A 170 5.46 -41.55 -7.05
N PHE A 171 5.02 -41.30 -8.29
CA PHE A 171 3.60 -41.37 -8.66
C PHE A 171 3.24 -42.56 -9.56
N PHE A 172 4.22 -43.12 -10.28
CA PHE A 172 4.02 -44.12 -11.33
C PHE A 172 5.03 -45.27 -11.22
N ASP A 173 5.47 -45.59 -10.01
CA ASP A 173 6.31 -46.76 -9.73
C ASP A 173 5.48 -48.04 -9.85
N SER A 174 5.57 -48.67 -11.03
CA SER A 174 4.84 -49.89 -11.35
C SER A 174 5.30 -51.09 -10.54
N GLU A 175 6.48 -51.05 -9.89
CA GLU A 175 6.92 -52.15 -9.02
C GLU A 175 6.03 -52.30 -7.80
N ARG A 176 5.47 -51.20 -7.31
CA ARG A 176 4.55 -51.15 -6.14
C ARG A 176 3.11 -51.48 -6.49
N TRP A 177 2.77 -51.59 -7.77
CA TRP A 177 1.41 -51.83 -8.21
C TRP A 177 0.94 -53.25 -7.89
N HIS A 178 -0.37 -53.38 -7.64
CA HIS A 178 -1.03 -54.67 -7.50
C HIS A 178 -0.92 -55.50 -8.80
N LYS A 179 -1.09 -56.81 -8.65
CA LYS A 179 -0.94 -57.76 -9.77
C LYS A 179 -1.84 -57.41 -10.96
N GLU A 180 -3.07 -56.97 -10.70
CA GLU A 180 -4.05 -56.59 -11.73
C GLU A 180 -3.56 -55.40 -12.57
N ASN A 181 -3.09 -54.32 -11.92
CA ASN A 181 -2.54 -53.14 -12.60
C ASN A 181 -1.31 -53.50 -13.43
N LYS A 182 -0.45 -54.42 -12.95
CA LYS A 182 0.70 -54.94 -13.72
C LYS A 182 0.25 -55.73 -14.94
N THR A 183 -0.82 -56.50 -14.83
CA THR A 183 -1.42 -57.21 -15.98
C THR A 183 -1.99 -56.23 -16.99
N MET A 184 -2.71 -55.19 -16.56
CA MET A 184 -3.18 -54.11 -17.45
C MET A 184 -2.01 -53.42 -18.16
N LEU A 185 -0.92 -53.11 -17.44
CA LEU A 185 0.30 -52.52 -18.00
C LEU A 185 0.96 -53.42 -19.05
N GLN A 186 1.03 -54.73 -18.79
CA GLN A 186 1.55 -55.69 -19.77
C GLN A 186 0.63 -55.79 -20.99
N GLY A 187 -0.69 -55.78 -20.77
CA GLY A 187 -1.69 -55.83 -21.82
C GLY A 187 -1.60 -54.62 -22.74
N ILE A 188 -1.71 -53.40 -22.22
CA ILE A 188 -1.66 -52.17 -23.04
C ILE A 188 -0.37 -52.05 -23.86
N MET A 189 0.76 -52.54 -23.33
CA MET A 189 2.04 -52.52 -24.06
C MET A 189 2.03 -53.38 -25.33
N THR A 190 1.09 -54.34 -25.47
CA THR A 190 0.90 -55.11 -26.71
C THR A 190 0.33 -54.26 -27.86
N ALA A 191 -0.31 -53.12 -27.55
CA ALA A 191 -0.77 -52.15 -28.54
C ALA A 191 0.34 -51.21 -29.06
N HIS A 192 1.60 -51.47 -28.75
CA HIS A 192 2.75 -50.76 -29.31
C HIS A 192 3.56 -51.69 -30.21
N ASN A 193 3.76 -51.33 -31.48
CA ASN A 193 4.40 -52.20 -32.47
C ASN A 193 5.95 -52.16 -32.45
N GLY A 194 6.53 -51.39 -31.54
CA GLY A 194 7.97 -51.17 -31.40
C GLY A 194 8.44 -49.81 -31.93
N GLU A 195 7.68 -49.19 -32.82
CA GLU A 195 7.94 -47.84 -33.33
C GLU A 195 6.87 -46.83 -32.89
N GLN A 196 5.60 -47.22 -32.93
CA GLN A 196 4.45 -46.37 -32.64
C GLN A 196 3.31 -47.14 -31.97
N TRP A 197 2.36 -46.39 -31.41
CA TRP A 197 1.12 -46.93 -30.87
C TRP A 197 0.20 -47.32 -32.02
N VAL A 198 -0.30 -48.55 -31.98
CA VAL A 198 -1.24 -49.07 -32.98
C VAL A 198 -2.50 -48.21 -32.98
N ASN A 199 -3.00 -47.90 -34.17
CA ASN A 199 -4.18 -47.04 -34.41
C ASN A 199 -4.06 -45.60 -33.87
N PHE A 200 -2.86 -45.13 -33.50
CA PHE A 200 -2.67 -43.73 -33.20
C PHE A 200 -2.94 -42.88 -34.47
N PRO A 201 -3.72 -41.80 -34.37
CA PRO A 201 -4.15 -41.05 -35.54
C PRO A 201 -2.98 -40.33 -36.23
N SER A 202 -2.97 -40.34 -37.56
CA SER A 202 -1.96 -39.65 -38.37
C SER A 202 -2.02 -38.12 -38.24
N ILE A 203 -3.22 -37.59 -37.99
CA ILE A 203 -3.46 -36.21 -37.59
C ILE A 203 -4.10 -36.27 -36.19
N PRO A 204 -3.39 -35.86 -35.12
CA PRO A 204 -3.84 -36.01 -33.74
C PRO A 204 -4.86 -34.92 -33.36
N GLU A 205 -5.98 -34.88 -34.08
CA GLU A 205 -7.17 -34.10 -33.73
C GLU A 205 -7.80 -34.61 -32.43
N GLN A 206 -8.43 -33.69 -31.68
CA GLN A 206 -8.98 -33.97 -30.36
C GLN A 206 -9.92 -35.18 -30.35
N ASP A 207 -10.87 -35.24 -31.29
CA ASP A 207 -11.85 -36.34 -31.37
C ASP A 207 -11.18 -37.67 -31.76
N SER A 208 -10.20 -37.65 -32.66
CA SER A 208 -9.48 -38.87 -33.09
C SER A 208 -8.59 -39.43 -31.98
N VAL A 209 -7.89 -38.56 -31.23
CA VAL A 209 -7.09 -38.96 -30.07
C VAL A 209 -7.97 -39.46 -28.94
N TRP A 210 -9.14 -38.85 -28.74
CA TRP A 210 -10.14 -39.30 -27.77
C TRP A 210 -10.64 -40.72 -28.08
N GLU A 211 -11.08 -41.00 -29.31
CA GLU A 211 -11.56 -42.33 -29.69
C GLU A 211 -10.46 -43.39 -29.59
N TRP A 212 -9.21 -43.03 -29.91
CA TRP A 212 -8.05 -43.91 -29.70
C TRP A 212 -7.82 -44.23 -28.21
N LEU A 213 -7.84 -43.23 -27.33
CA LEU A 213 -7.69 -43.43 -25.88
C LEU A 213 -8.84 -44.25 -25.29
N ARG A 214 -10.08 -44.05 -25.76
CA ARG A 214 -11.24 -44.85 -25.37
C ARG A 214 -11.05 -46.31 -25.80
N GLY A 215 -10.60 -46.56 -27.04
CA GLY A 215 -10.30 -47.92 -27.51
C GLY A 215 -9.26 -48.62 -26.62
N LEU A 216 -8.21 -47.93 -26.19
CA LEU A 216 -7.25 -48.50 -25.24
C LEU A 216 -7.88 -48.84 -23.87
N GLU A 217 -8.80 -48.01 -23.38
CA GLU A 217 -9.52 -48.28 -22.14
C GLU A 217 -10.41 -49.52 -22.23
N ASP A 218 -11.19 -49.61 -23.30
CA ASP A 218 -12.12 -50.72 -23.54
C ASP A 218 -11.38 -52.06 -23.71
N ASP A 219 -10.26 -52.04 -24.44
CA ASP A 219 -9.49 -53.25 -24.76
C ASP A 219 -8.64 -53.75 -23.58
N PHE A 220 -8.02 -52.84 -22.81
CA PHE A 220 -6.95 -53.22 -21.87
C PHE A 220 -7.26 -53.00 -20.39
N PHE A 221 -8.17 -52.08 -20.06
CA PHE A 221 -8.53 -51.79 -18.66
C PHE A 221 -10.03 -51.47 -18.47
N PRO A 222 -10.94 -52.36 -18.94
CA PRO A 222 -12.38 -52.13 -18.89
C PRO A 222 -12.94 -52.10 -17.47
N ASN A 223 -12.25 -52.70 -16.50
CA ASN A 223 -12.67 -52.73 -15.09
C ASN A 223 -11.89 -51.75 -14.19
N ALA A 224 -11.15 -50.80 -14.77
CA ALA A 224 -10.44 -49.81 -13.98
C ALA A 224 -11.38 -48.96 -13.11
N GLN A 225 -10.89 -48.57 -11.93
CA GLN A 225 -11.66 -47.83 -10.93
C GLN A 225 -12.13 -46.47 -11.45
N TYR A 226 -11.32 -45.82 -12.28
CA TYR A 226 -11.62 -44.52 -12.87
C TYR A 226 -11.61 -44.62 -14.39
N LYS A 227 -12.54 -43.88 -15.00
CA LYS A 227 -12.83 -43.93 -16.43
C LYS A 227 -12.53 -42.60 -17.10
N LEU A 228 -12.12 -42.70 -18.36
CA LEU A 228 -11.90 -41.58 -19.25
C LEU A 228 -13.23 -40.97 -19.70
N HIS A 229 -13.28 -39.65 -19.72
CA HIS A 229 -14.43 -38.88 -20.20
C HIS A 229 -13.96 -37.64 -20.98
N THR A 230 -14.83 -37.15 -21.86
CA THR A 230 -14.66 -35.89 -22.59
C THR A 230 -15.95 -35.08 -22.54
N THR A 231 -15.87 -33.79 -22.83
CA THR A 231 -17.04 -32.92 -23.02
C THR A 231 -17.09 -32.35 -24.43
N THR A 232 -18.22 -32.55 -25.10
CA THR A 232 -18.50 -31.96 -26.42
C THR A 232 -19.04 -30.54 -26.30
N HIS A 233 -19.68 -30.20 -25.17
CA HIS A 233 -20.26 -28.89 -24.93
C HIS A 233 -20.04 -28.39 -23.50
N ALA A 234 -19.86 -27.07 -23.37
CA ALA A 234 -19.57 -26.44 -22.09
C ALA A 234 -20.69 -26.55 -21.02
N TYR A 235 -21.92 -26.91 -21.41
CA TYR A 235 -23.04 -27.10 -20.47
C TYR A 235 -23.05 -28.47 -19.80
N GLN A 236 -22.28 -29.43 -20.33
CA GLN A 236 -22.18 -30.77 -19.73
C GLN A 236 -21.49 -30.72 -18.37
N LEU A 237 -20.62 -29.73 -18.16
CA LEU A 237 -20.05 -29.39 -16.86
C LEU A 237 -20.99 -28.44 -16.12
N GLN A 238 -21.61 -28.94 -15.06
CA GLN A 238 -22.51 -28.15 -14.22
C GLN A 238 -21.73 -27.24 -13.26
N GLU A 239 -22.42 -26.23 -12.74
CA GLU A 239 -21.89 -25.19 -11.82
C GLU A 239 -20.89 -24.21 -12.45
N ARG A 240 -20.08 -24.61 -13.45
CA ARG A 240 -19.18 -23.74 -14.20
C ARG A 240 -19.13 -24.12 -15.68
N LYS A 241 -19.37 -23.16 -16.57
CA LYS A 241 -19.20 -23.36 -18.03
C LYS A 241 -17.73 -23.63 -18.32
N GLY A 242 -17.43 -24.81 -18.84
CA GLY A 242 -16.07 -25.21 -19.24
C GLY A 242 -16.13 -26.44 -20.13
N GLN A 243 -15.12 -26.63 -20.97
CA GLN A 243 -15.01 -27.80 -21.85
C GLN A 243 -13.67 -28.47 -21.57
N PHE A 244 -13.70 -29.62 -20.90
CA PHE A 244 -12.52 -30.47 -20.77
C PHE A 244 -12.33 -31.28 -22.05
N ASP A 245 -11.10 -31.31 -22.54
CA ASP A 245 -10.74 -32.18 -23.65
C ASP A 245 -10.77 -33.63 -23.21
N ILE A 246 -10.19 -33.91 -22.04
CA ILE A 246 -10.18 -35.24 -21.45
C ILE A 246 -10.03 -35.16 -19.93
N PHE A 247 -10.65 -36.06 -19.19
CA PHE A 247 -10.50 -36.15 -17.74
C PHE A 247 -10.84 -37.55 -17.22
N PHE A 248 -10.32 -37.88 -16.04
CA PHE A 248 -10.68 -39.10 -15.29
C PHE A 248 -11.66 -38.79 -14.17
N GLN A 249 -12.64 -39.67 -13.96
CA GLN A 249 -13.51 -39.67 -12.78
C GLN A 249 -14.01 -41.10 -12.47
N THR A 250 -14.74 -41.26 -11.36
CA THR A 250 -15.50 -42.50 -11.10
C THR A 250 -16.54 -42.74 -12.20
N PRO A 251 -16.86 -44.02 -12.53
CA PRO A 251 -17.82 -44.35 -13.60
C PRO A 251 -19.12 -43.58 -13.45
N ALA A 252 -19.52 -42.87 -14.50
CA ALA A 252 -20.83 -42.23 -14.56
C ALA A 252 -21.93 -43.29 -14.71
N ALA A 253 -23.11 -43.06 -14.12
CA ALA A 253 -24.28 -43.89 -14.40
C ALA A 253 -24.62 -43.83 -15.91
N GLU A 254 -24.91 -44.98 -16.52
CA GLU A 254 -25.19 -45.10 -17.96
C GLU A 254 -26.23 -44.05 -18.42
N GLY A 255 -25.90 -43.32 -19.49
CA GLY A 255 -26.79 -42.30 -20.09
C GLY A 255 -26.72 -40.90 -19.48
N ASN A 256 -25.94 -40.68 -18.41
CA ASN A 256 -25.79 -39.35 -17.82
C ASN A 256 -24.61 -38.56 -18.44
N ASN A 257 -24.93 -37.67 -19.38
CA ASN A 257 -23.96 -36.76 -20.02
C ASN A 257 -23.65 -35.49 -19.18
N THR A 258 -23.91 -35.54 -17.87
CA THR A 258 -23.73 -34.41 -16.94
C THR A 258 -22.59 -34.70 -15.96
N PHE A 259 -21.60 -33.80 -15.93
CA PHE A 259 -20.39 -33.90 -15.13
C PHE A 259 -20.28 -32.78 -14.09
N TYR A 260 -19.56 -33.07 -13.00
CA TYR A 260 -19.36 -32.14 -11.89
C TYR A 260 -17.88 -32.12 -11.50
N TYR A 261 -17.30 -30.93 -11.29
CA TYR A 261 -15.90 -30.78 -10.86
C TYR A 261 -15.57 -31.54 -9.57
N LYS A 262 -16.56 -31.72 -8.67
CA LYS A 262 -16.41 -32.53 -7.45
C LYS A 262 -16.07 -34.01 -7.68
N ASN A 263 -16.29 -34.52 -8.91
CA ASN A 263 -16.00 -35.90 -9.29
C ASN A 263 -14.73 -36.04 -10.14
N VAL A 264 -14.17 -34.93 -10.62
CA VAL A 264 -13.01 -34.93 -11.54
C VAL A 264 -11.72 -35.23 -10.78
N LEU A 265 -10.98 -36.24 -11.22
CA LEU A 265 -9.77 -36.72 -10.55
C LEU A 265 -8.50 -36.24 -11.24
N VAL A 266 -8.44 -36.33 -12.57
CA VAL A 266 -7.30 -35.92 -13.38
C VAL A 266 -7.80 -35.12 -14.58
N VAL A 267 -7.14 -34.03 -14.93
CA VAL A 267 -7.50 -33.21 -16.10
C VAL A 267 -6.42 -33.32 -17.17
N GLY A 268 -6.82 -33.58 -18.41
CA GLY A 268 -5.93 -33.54 -19.57
C GLY A 268 -6.33 -32.48 -20.58
N GLU A 269 -5.32 -31.90 -21.23
CA GLU A 269 -5.48 -30.97 -22.35
C GLU A 269 -4.86 -31.58 -23.61
N LEU A 270 -5.61 -31.56 -24.72
CA LEU A 270 -5.18 -32.11 -26.00
C LEU A 270 -4.90 -30.98 -27.00
N LYS A 271 -3.75 -31.02 -27.68
CA LYS A 271 -3.39 -30.03 -28.71
C LYS A 271 -2.89 -30.72 -29.98
N LEU A 272 -3.27 -30.17 -31.13
CA LEU A 272 -2.90 -30.65 -32.46
C LEU A 272 -1.39 -30.66 -32.73
N SER A 273 -0.67 -29.69 -32.17
CA SER A 273 0.76 -29.53 -32.38
C SER A 273 1.43 -28.97 -31.14
N PHE A 274 2.73 -29.28 -31.01
CA PHE A 274 3.56 -28.67 -29.99
C PHE A 274 4.05 -27.30 -30.47
N ASP A 275 3.59 -26.23 -29.82
CA ASP A 275 4.11 -24.87 -30.02
C ASP A 275 4.65 -24.28 -28.70
N SER A 276 5.98 -24.12 -28.64
CA SER A 276 6.66 -23.50 -27.50
C SER A 276 6.21 -22.05 -27.22
N GLY A 277 5.73 -21.32 -28.24
CA GLY A 277 5.16 -19.97 -28.10
C GLY A 277 3.80 -19.96 -27.40
N ARG A 278 3.03 -21.05 -27.53
CA ARG A 278 1.71 -21.20 -26.93
C ARG A 278 1.68 -21.89 -25.57
N PHE A 279 2.81 -22.48 -25.14
CA PHE A 279 2.92 -23.16 -23.84
C PHE A 279 2.28 -22.37 -22.68
N LYS A 280 2.52 -21.05 -22.58
CA LYS A 280 1.93 -20.21 -21.52
C LYS A 280 0.40 -20.24 -21.56
N ALA A 281 -0.20 -20.09 -22.73
CA ALA A 281 -1.66 -20.07 -22.90
C ALA A 281 -2.27 -21.44 -22.58
N ASP A 282 -1.69 -22.51 -23.13
CA ASP A 282 -2.19 -23.87 -22.95
C ASP A 282 -2.02 -24.34 -21.49
N PHE A 283 -0.92 -23.96 -20.83
CA PHE A 283 -0.71 -24.23 -19.41
C PHE A 283 -1.68 -23.46 -18.50
N LEU A 284 -1.99 -22.19 -18.82
CA LEU A 284 -2.97 -21.40 -18.06
C LEU A 284 -4.39 -21.96 -18.22
N GLN A 285 -4.73 -22.50 -19.40
CA GLN A 285 -5.99 -23.21 -19.61
C GLN A 285 -6.09 -24.44 -18.69
N LEU A 286 -5.05 -25.28 -18.66
CA LEU A 286 -5.00 -26.44 -17.76
C LEU A 286 -5.07 -26.02 -16.28
N ALA A 287 -4.34 -24.97 -15.89
CA ALA A 287 -4.36 -24.45 -14.52
C ALA A 287 -5.77 -23.95 -14.14
N ARG A 288 -6.53 -23.32 -15.04
CA ARG A 288 -7.90 -22.90 -14.77
C ARG A 288 -8.81 -24.09 -14.42
N TYR A 289 -8.64 -25.21 -15.12
CA TYR A 289 -9.38 -26.44 -14.82
C TYR A 289 -9.03 -27.00 -13.45
N VAL A 290 -7.73 -27.05 -13.12
CA VAL A 290 -7.25 -27.45 -11.80
C VAL A 290 -7.79 -26.54 -10.69
N ARG A 291 -7.86 -25.22 -10.92
CA ARG A 291 -8.49 -24.25 -10.00
C ARG A 291 -9.95 -24.60 -9.73
N GLY A 292 -10.70 -25.01 -10.77
CA GLY A 292 -12.07 -25.50 -10.62
C GLY A 292 -12.16 -26.76 -9.77
N VAL A 293 -11.24 -27.72 -9.96
CA VAL A 293 -11.18 -28.96 -9.16
C VAL A 293 -10.93 -28.64 -7.69
N PHE A 294 -9.94 -27.80 -7.37
CA PHE A 294 -9.67 -27.39 -5.99
C PHE A 294 -10.84 -26.64 -5.34
N THR A 295 -11.66 -25.95 -6.12
CA THR A 295 -12.81 -25.21 -5.57
C THR A 295 -13.93 -26.16 -5.12
N ASP A 296 -14.16 -27.23 -5.88
CA ASP A 296 -15.21 -28.21 -5.59
C ASP A 296 -14.74 -29.35 -4.68
N GLN A 297 -13.42 -29.56 -4.61
CA GLN A 297 -12.74 -30.51 -3.73
C GLN A 297 -11.77 -29.75 -2.81
N PRO A 298 -12.29 -28.94 -1.86
CA PRO A 298 -11.50 -27.92 -1.18
C PRO A 298 -10.48 -28.48 -0.17
N THR A 299 -10.73 -29.69 0.36
CA THR A 299 -9.80 -30.43 1.24
C THR A 299 -8.80 -31.31 0.49
N ARG A 300 -8.82 -31.29 -0.85
CA ARG A 300 -7.88 -32.04 -1.70
C ARG A 300 -6.45 -31.52 -1.52
N ARG A 301 -5.48 -32.43 -1.45
CA ARG A 301 -4.06 -32.12 -1.20
C ARG A 301 -3.31 -31.72 -2.46
N PHE A 302 -3.53 -32.43 -3.56
CA PHE A 302 -2.97 -32.11 -4.87
C PHE A 302 -3.83 -32.67 -6.01
N VAL A 303 -3.64 -32.14 -7.21
CA VAL A 303 -4.36 -32.52 -8.43
C VAL A 303 -3.36 -32.95 -9.49
N HIS A 304 -3.60 -34.12 -10.08
CA HIS A 304 -2.88 -34.58 -11.26
C HIS A 304 -3.49 -33.98 -12.52
N ALA A 305 -2.64 -33.68 -13.49
CA ALA A 305 -3.04 -33.17 -14.79
C ALA A 305 -2.03 -33.59 -15.87
N PHE A 306 -2.38 -33.46 -17.14
CA PHE A 306 -1.43 -33.70 -18.22
C PHE A 306 -1.74 -32.85 -19.46
N THR A 307 -0.73 -32.68 -20.31
CA THR A 307 -0.89 -32.14 -21.66
C THR A 307 -0.41 -33.19 -22.66
N LEU A 308 -1.17 -33.42 -23.73
CA LEU A 308 -0.75 -34.22 -24.88
C LEU A 308 -0.84 -33.35 -26.14
N CYS A 309 0.32 -32.91 -26.63
CA CYS A 309 0.46 -32.05 -27.80
C CYS A 309 1.02 -32.90 -28.95
N ALA A 310 0.18 -33.32 -29.89
CA ALA A 310 0.49 -34.35 -30.87
C ALA A 310 0.99 -35.64 -30.19
N ASP A 311 2.27 -35.97 -30.33
CA ASP A 311 2.93 -37.13 -29.74
C ASP A 311 3.78 -36.82 -28.50
N GLU A 312 3.80 -35.55 -28.06
CA GLU A 312 4.53 -35.10 -26.89
C GLU A 312 3.61 -34.95 -25.66
N MET A 313 3.88 -35.72 -24.61
CA MET A 313 3.13 -35.70 -23.36
C MET A 313 3.95 -35.08 -22.23
N GLU A 314 3.29 -34.37 -21.32
CA GLU A 314 3.87 -33.91 -20.05
C GLU A 314 2.86 -34.08 -18.92
N LEU A 315 3.24 -34.83 -17.88
CA LEU A 315 2.44 -35.03 -16.67
C LEU A 315 2.75 -33.95 -15.64
N TRP A 316 1.72 -33.44 -14.99
CA TRP A 316 1.75 -32.33 -14.06
C TRP A 316 1.09 -32.71 -12.73
N VAL A 317 1.64 -32.20 -11.64
CA VAL A 317 1.00 -32.19 -10.32
C VAL A 317 0.92 -30.76 -9.83
N PHE A 318 -0.26 -30.38 -9.35
CA PHE A 318 -0.54 -29.08 -8.75
C PHE A 318 -0.85 -29.30 -7.27
N ASP A 319 0.00 -28.76 -6.39
CA ASP A 319 -0.28 -28.66 -4.95
C ASP A 319 -0.42 -27.19 -4.52
N ARG A 320 -0.61 -26.96 -3.22
CA ARG A 320 -0.78 -25.61 -2.66
C ARG A 320 0.48 -24.75 -2.64
N SER A 321 1.62 -25.25 -3.12
CA SER A 321 2.89 -24.53 -3.25
C SER A 321 3.35 -24.34 -4.69
N GLY A 322 2.63 -24.90 -5.67
CA GLY A 322 2.84 -24.63 -7.09
C GLY A 322 2.92 -25.88 -7.95
N PRO A 323 2.83 -25.71 -9.28
CA PRO A 323 2.87 -26.83 -10.21
C PRO A 323 4.27 -27.37 -10.44
N TYR A 324 4.38 -28.67 -10.65
CA TYR A 324 5.60 -29.34 -11.09
C TYR A 324 5.32 -30.50 -12.04
N SER A 325 6.25 -30.79 -12.96
CA SER A 325 6.04 -31.78 -14.02
C SER A 325 7.10 -32.89 -14.07
N SER A 326 6.71 -34.00 -14.69
CA SER A 326 7.58 -35.09 -15.16
C SER A 326 8.63 -34.66 -16.19
N GLY A 327 8.41 -33.53 -16.86
CA GLY A 327 9.12 -33.16 -18.09
C GLY A 327 8.52 -33.85 -19.32
N ARG A 328 8.75 -33.26 -20.48
CA ARG A 328 8.18 -33.76 -21.74
C ARG A 328 8.78 -35.09 -22.15
N PHE A 329 7.95 -35.96 -22.71
CA PHE A 329 8.37 -37.16 -23.38
C PHE A 329 7.47 -37.49 -24.57
N ASN A 330 8.07 -38.09 -25.57
CA ASN A 330 7.37 -38.60 -26.73
C ASN A 330 6.70 -39.95 -26.40
N ILE A 331 5.40 -40.09 -26.64
CA ILE A 331 4.63 -41.28 -26.27
C ILE A 331 5.05 -42.53 -27.05
N HIS A 332 5.57 -42.37 -28.27
CA HIS A 332 6.02 -43.48 -29.12
C HIS A 332 7.44 -43.92 -28.75
N LYS A 333 8.33 -42.96 -28.43
CA LYS A 333 9.71 -43.27 -28.02
C LYS A 333 9.81 -43.76 -26.58
N LYS A 334 8.84 -43.41 -25.73
CA LYS A 334 8.74 -43.85 -24.33
C LYS A 334 7.35 -44.44 -24.05
N PRO A 335 7.01 -45.59 -24.66
CA PRO A 335 5.68 -46.17 -24.54
C PRO A 335 5.38 -46.63 -23.10
N ASP A 336 6.39 -47.14 -22.38
CA ASP A 336 6.25 -47.50 -20.96
C ASP A 336 5.82 -46.31 -20.09
N ASN A 337 6.38 -45.11 -20.33
CA ASN A 337 5.96 -43.89 -19.63
C ASN A 337 4.49 -43.54 -19.88
N PHE A 338 4.05 -43.61 -21.14
CA PHE A 338 2.66 -43.37 -21.50
C PHE A 338 1.71 -44.40 -20.86
N ALA A 339 2.05 -45.68 -20.99
CA ALA A 339 1.27 -46.77 -20.44
C ALA A 339 1.13 -46.67 -18.91
N ARG A 340 2.25 -46.39 -18.20
CA ARG A 340 2.22 -46.18 -16.76
C ARG A 340 1.37 -44.97 -16.37
N ALA A 341 1.41 -43.89 -17.15
CA ALA A 341 0.60 -42.71 -16.86
C ALA A 341 -0.91 -43.01 -16.91
N ILE A 342 -1.36 -43.61 -18.02
CA ILE A 342 -2.79 -43.89 -18.25
C ILE A 342 -3.32 -44.95 -17.27
N ILE A 343 -2.60 -46.07 -17.12
CA ILE A 343 -2.99 -47.12 -16.15
C ILE A 343 -2.95 -46.57 -14.72
N GLY A 344 -1.93 -45.78 -14.39
CA GLY A 344 -1.80 -45.14 -13.08
C GLY A 344 -3.00 -44.24 -12.78
N TYR A 345 -3.38 -43.35 -13.70
CA TYR A 345 -4.56 -42.49 -13.52
C TYR A 345 -5.87 -43.24 -13.42
N ALA A 346 -5.99 -44.40 -14.08
CA ALA A 346 -7.18 -45.23 -14.02
C ALA A 346 -7.30 -46.05 -12.71
N THR A 347 -6.18 -46.26 -11.97
CA THR A 347 -6.10 -47.26 -10.90
C THR A 347 -5.43 -46.83 -9.60
N MET A 348 -4.80 -45.65 -9.51
CA MET A 348 -4.12 -45.21 -8.29
C MET A 348 -5.12 -44.98 -7.14
N ASP A 349 -4.72 -45.27 -5.90
CA ASP A 349 -5.58 -45.08 -4.74
C ASP A 349 -5.85 -43.59 -4.41
N ASN A 350 -6.75 -43.35 -3.47
CA ASN A 350 -7.13 -42.00 -3.04
C ASN A 350 -5.95 -41.18 -2.51
N ASP A 351 -4.95 -41.81 -1.88
CA ASP A 351 -3.77 -41.11 -1.36
C ASP A 351 -2.86 -40.63 -2.49
N ALA A 352 -2.52 -41.53 -3.42
CA ALA A 352 -1.73 -41.25 -4.62
C ALA A 352 -2.43 -40.27 -5.59
N MET A 353 -3.77 -40.27 -5.62
CA MET A 353 -4.59 -39.31 -6.38
C MET A 353 -4.66 -37.92 -5.71
N GLY A 354 -4.18 -37.81 -4.47
CA GLY A 354 -4.14 -36.57 -3.69
C GLY A 354 -5.47 -36.17 -3.05
N LEU A 355 -6.41 -37.11 -2.93
CA LEU A 355 -7.72 -36.88 -2.32
C LEU A 355 -7.62 -36.70 -0.78
N ASP A 356 -8.76 -36.30 -0.21
CA ASP A 356 -8.97 -36.21 1.24
C ASP A 356 -9.06 -37.62 1.83
N ILE A 357 -8.15 -37.94 2.75
CA ILE A 357 -8.03 -39.23 3.42
C ILE A 357 -8.24 -39.14 4.94
N PHE A 358 -8.57 -37.95 5.45
CA PHE A 358 -8.70 -37.65 6.89
C PHE A 358 -10.11 -37.21 7.26
N THR A 359 -11.00 -37.07 6.28
CA THR A 359 -12.44 -36.92 6.47
C THR A 359 -13.14 -38.24 6.15
N GLU A 360 -13.74 -38.85 7.16
CA GLU A 360 -14.56 -40.04 7.03
C GLU A 360 -15.98 -39.67 6.58
N ARG A 361 -16.63 -40.55 5.82
CA ARG A 361 -18.05 -40.44 5.46
C ARG A 361 -18.82 -41.60 6.05
N GLU A 362 -19.83 -41.28 6.86
CA GLU A 362 -20.83 -42.25 7.33
C GLU A 362 -22.22 -41.79 6.87
N GLY A 363 -22.76 -42.50 5.88
CA GLY A 363 -24.00 -42.09 5.21
C GLY A 363 -23.86 -40.70 4.57
N VAL A 364 -24.69 -39.76 5.02
CA VAL A 364 -24.70 -38.36 4.54
C VAL A 364 -23.78 -37.43 5.34
N HIS A 365 -23.24 -37.90 6.46
CA HIS A 365 -22.45 -37.09 7.38
C HIS A 365 -20.95 -37.28 7.15
N ARG A 366 -20.20 -36.22 7.44
CA ARG A 366 -18.73 -36.21 7.38
C ARG A 366 -18.16 -36.08 8.77
N TYR A 367 -17.09 -36.80 9.05
CA TYR A 367 -16.41 -36.77 10.33
C TYR A 367 -14.92 -36.52 10.12
N THR A 368 -14.31 -35.81 11.06
CA THR A 368 -12.85 -35.66 11.12
C THR A 368 -12.40 -35.84 12.55
N THR A 369 -11.21 -36.39 12.74
CA THR A 369 -10.62 -36.59 14.07
C THR A 369 -9.60 -35.50 14.30
N VAL A 370 -9.67 -34.84 15.46
CA VAL A 370 -8.78 -33.76 15.89
C VAL A 370 -8.34 -33.96 17.33
N ASP A 371 -7.32 -33.25 17.79
CA ASP A 371 -6.85 -33.34 19.18
C ASP A 371 -7.39 -32.14 19.98
N ASP A 372 -8.07 -32.40 21.10
CA ASP A 372 -8.55 -31.34 21.98
C ASP A 372 -7.39 -30.59 22.67
N VAL A 373 -7.70 -29.53 23.43
CA VAL A 373 -6.68 -28.76 24.16
C VAL A 373 -5.90 -29.58 25.20
N SER A 374 -6.43 -30.73 25.63
CA SER A 374 -5.79 -31.67 26.57
C SER A 374 -4.98 -32.75 25.85
N GLY A 375 -5.02 -32.79 24.52
CA GLY A 375 -4.36 -33.79 23.68
C GLY A 375 -5.14 -35.09 23.48
N ASN A 376 -6.41 -35.16 23.88
CA ASN A 376 -7.25 -36.33 23.63
C ASN A 376 -7.85 -36.26 22.22
N GLU A 377 -7.93 -37.40 21.53
CA GLU A 377 -8.60 -37.48 20.25
C GLU A 377 -10.11 -37.24 20.39
N LYS A 378 -10.63 -36.34 19.55
CA LYS A 378 -12.04 -36.02 19.45
C LYS A 378 -12.50 -36.18 18.00
N ARG A 379 -13.53 -36.99 17.80
CA ARG A 379 -14.23 -37.13 16.53
C ARG A 379 -15.28 -36.03 16.40
N LEU A 380 -15.26 -35.28 15.29
CA LEU A 380 -16.15 -34.14 15.06
C LEU A 380 -16.97 -34.33 13.80
N ARG A 381 -18.30 -34.14 13.90
CA ARG A 381 -19.18 -34.08 12.74
C ARG A 381 -19.05 -32.72 12.03
N LEU A 382 -18.82 -32.77 10.72
CA LEU A 382 -18.73 -31.62 9.83
C LEU A 382 -20.03 -31.45 9.03
N ASP A 383 -20.69 -30.30 9.20
CA ASP A 383 -21.90 -29.94 8.48
C ASP A 383 -21.56 -29.33 7.10
N LYS A 384 -22.38 -28.40 6.61
CA LYS A 384 -22.16 -27.71 5.33
C LYS A 384 -20.95 -26.76 5.44
N ALA A 385 -20.12 -26.76 4.39
CA ALA A 385 -19.00 -25.84 4.29
C ALA A 385 -19.51 -24.38 4.26
N MET A 386 -18.93 -23.53 5.10
CA MET A 386 -19.26 -22.11 5.24
C MET A 386 -18.39 -21.23 4.33
N VAL A 387 -17.10 -21.57 4.18
CA VAL A 387 -16.10 -20.80 3.42
C VAL A 387 -15.25 -21.77 2.59
N ARG A 388 -14.90 -21.37 1.35
CA ARG A 388 -13.99 -22.10 0.46
C ARG A 388 -13.17 -21.10 -0.38
N GLN A 389 -11.84 -21.19 -0.30
CA GLN A 389 -10.94 -20.39 -1.16
C GLN A 389 -10.76 -21.02 -2.55
N ARG A 390 -10.70 -20.17 -3.59
CA ARG A 390 -10.80 -20.55 -5.02
C ARG A 390 -9.50 -20.33 -5.82
N ALA A 391 -8.34 -20.53 -5.21
CA ALA A 391 -7.02 -20.41 -5.84
C ALA A 391 -6.25 -21.74 -5.76
N ILE A 392 -5.19 -21.91 -6.54
CA ILE A 392 -4.29 -23.08 -6.53
C ILE A 392 -3.24 -22.93 -5.41
N VAL A 393 -2.34 -21.96 -5.55
CA VAL A 393 -1.23 -21.66 -4.65
C VAL A 393 -1.71 -20.70 -3.58
N CYS A 394 -2.38 -21.24 -2.57
CA CYS A 394 -2.99 -20.45 -1.51
C CYS A 394 -3.04 -21.23 -0.19
N ARG A 395 -3.73 -20.67 0.81
CA ARG A 395 -4.01 -21.40 2.07
C ARG A 395 -5.08 -22.48 1.88
N GLY A 396 -5.87 -22.45 0.80
CA GLY A 396 -6.93 -23.42 0.56
C GLY A 396 -7.97 -23.45 1.70
N THR A 397 -8.16 -22.32 2.38
CA THR A 397 -8.95 -22.27 3.62
C THR A 397 -10.37 -22.76 3.39
N THR A 398 -10.77 -23.74 4.18
CA THR A 398 -12.10 -24.37 4.14
C THR A 398 -12.66 -24.46 5.55
N CYS A 399 -13.81 -23.83 5.79
CA CYS A 399 -14.42 -23.82 7.11
C CYS A 399 -15.72 -24.63 7.10
N TYR A 400 -15.90 -25.50 8.09
CA TYR A 400 -17.13 -26.25 8.34
C TYR A 400 -17.71 -25.87 9.69
N ARG A 401 -19.02 -25.75 9.77
CA ARG A 401 -19.71 -25.75 11.05
C ARG A 401 -19.66 -27.17 11.64
N THR A 402 -19.46 -27.26 12.94
CA THR A 402 -19.53 -28.51 13.70
C THR A 402 -20.84 -28.60 14.46
N GLU A 403 -21.25 -29.81 14.82
CA GLU A 403 -22.49 -30.04 15.60
C GLU A 403 -22.51 -29.34 16.95
N ASP A 404 -21.34 -29.15 17.56
CA ASP A 404 -21.15 -28.44 18.84
C ASP A 404 -21.22 -26.90 18.70
N GLY A 405 -21.54 -26.38 17.51
CA GLY A 405 -21.62 -24.93 17.26
C GLY A 405 -20.25 -24.23 17.10
N ASN A 406 -19.16 -25.00 16.92
CA ASN A 406 -17.82 -24.48 16.62
C ASN A 406 -17.53 -24.48 15.11
N VAL A 407 -16.39 -23.91 14.70
CA VAL A 407 -15.92 -23.91 13.31
C VAL A 407 -14.64 -24.73 13.19
N ALA A 408 -14.64 -25.73 12.31
CA ALA A 408 -13.44 -26.46 11.90
C ALA A 408 -12.86 -25.83 10.62
N LYS A 409 -11.69 -25.18 10.74
CA LYS A 409 -10.91 -24.53 9.67
C LYS A 409 -9.80 -25.46 9.20
N PHE A 410 -9.87 -25.91 7.95
CA PHE A 410 -8.79 -26.61 7.26
C PHE A 410 -8.00 -25.60 6.43
N SER A 411 -6.68 -25.54 6.60
CA SER A 411 -5.85 -24.58 5.85
C SER A 411 -4.38 -24.99 5.79
N TRP A 412 -3.71 -24.50 4.75
CA TRP A 412 -2.27 -24.62 4.49
C TRP A 412 -1.53 -23.36 4.95
N ALA A 413 -0.98 -23.40 6.17
CA ALA A 413 -0.19 -22.31 6.73
C ALA A 413 1.28 -22.42 6.30
N SER A 414 1.95 -21.29 6.10
CA SER A 414 3.39 -21.26 5.80
C SER A 414 4.18 -21.68 7.05
N ASP A 415 5.17 -22.57 6.92
CA ASP A 415 6.03 -22.98 8.04
C ASP A 415 6.99 -21.87 8.50
N LYS A 416 7.11 -20.81 7.69
CA LYS A 416 7.91 -19.60 8.00
C LYS A 416 7.19 -18.64 8.94
N ARG A 417 5.94 -18.93 9.31
CA ARG A 417 5.11 -18.08 10.19
C ARG A 417 4.73 -18.86 11.45
N LYS A 418 4.49 -18.14 12.55
CA LYS A 418 3.82 -18.71 13.71
C LYS A 418 2.42 -19.16 13.29
N LEU A 419 2.02 -20.35 13.70
CA LEU A 419 0.71 -20.90 13.36
C LEU A 419 -0.39 -20.11 14.10
N GLU A 420 -1.54 -19.89 13.47
CA GLU A 420 -2.69 -19.24 14.11
C GLU A 420 -3.07 -19.87 15.45
N VAL A 421 -2.98 -21.21 15.55
CA VAL A 421 -3.26 -21.92 16.81
C VAL A 421 -2.37 -21.44 17.97
N GLU A 422 -1.10 -21.12 17.71
CA GLU A 422 -0.17 -20.63 18.71
C GLU A 422 -0.51 -19.19 19.11
N GLN A 423 -0.89 -18.36 18.12
CA GLN A 423 -1.24 -16.96 18.34
C GLN A 423 -2.56 -16.83 19.13
N LEU A 424 -3.56 -17.66 18.82
CA LEU A 424 -4.83 -17.70 19.56
C LEU A 424 -4.63 -18.21 20.99
N LYS A 425 -3.83 -19.27 21.19
CA LYS A 425 -3.46 -19.75 22.53
C LYS A 425 -2.71 -18.68 23.33
N LEU A 426 -1.81 -17.93 22.69
CA LEU A 426 -1.10 -16.83 23.33
C LEU A 426 -2.03 -15.67 23.69
N ALA A 427 -2.97 -15.31 22.81
CA ALA A 427 -3.96 -14.28 23.07
C ALA A 427 -4.87 -14.66 24.26
N GLU A 428 -5.31 -15.92 24.31
CA GLU A 428 -6.10 -16.44 25.43
C GLU A 428 -5.30 -16.44 26.74
N LEU A 429 -4.04 -16.90 26.73
CA LEU A 429 -3.15 -16.87 27.88
C LEU A 429 -2.94 -15.44 28.43
N ARG A 430 -2.87 -14.45 27.54
CA ARG A 430 -2.71 -13.04 27.90
C ARG A 430 -4.04 -12.37 28.30
N GLY A 431 -5.16 -13.08 28.27
CA GLY A 431 -6.46 -12.54 28.65
C GLY A 431 -7.07 -11.57 27.63
N VAL A 432 -6.72 -11.72 26.34
CA VAL A 432 -7.32 -10.94 25.25
C VAL A 432 -8.82 -11.27 25.13
N LYS A 433 -9.64 -10.24 24.92
CA LYS A 433 -11.09 -10.36 24.74
C LYS A 433 -11.49 -10.08 23.29
N GLY A 434 -12.59 -10.69 22.85
CA GLY A 434 -13.17 -10.43 21.52
C GLY A 434 -12.47 -11.12 20.35
N VAL A 435 -11.57 -12.08 20.62
CA VAL A 435 -10.96 -12.97 19.61
C VAL A 435 -11.46 -14.40 19.80
N ALA A 436 -11.51 -15.17 18.70
CA ALA A 436 -11.86 -16.58 18.76
C ALA A 436 -10.91 -17.39 19.66
N LYS A 437 -11.41 -18.50 20.20
CA LYS A 437 -10.68 -19.41 21.10
C LYS A 437 -10.45 -20.75 20.45
N VAL A 438 -9.32 -21.38 20.77
CA VAL A 438 -8.98 -22.72 20.27
C VAL A 438 -9.73 -23.78 21.07
N VAL A 439 -10.42 -24.68 20.37
CA VAL A 439 -11.10 -25.84 20.95
C VAL A 439 -10.31 -27.11 20.73
N ALA A 440 -9.80 -27.29 19.51
CA ALA A 440 -9.04 -28.46 19.09
C ALA A 440 -8.14 -28.10 17.90
N HIS A 441 -7.10 -28.90 17.67
CA HIS A 441 -6.18 -28.71 16.56
C HIS A 441 -5.53 -30.04 16.16
N ARG A 442 -5.35 -30.27 14.86
CA ARG A 442 -4.55 -31.37 14.36
C ARG A 442 -3.75 -30.96 13.14
N GLN A 443 -2.45 -31.29 13.14
CA GLN A 443 -1.62 -31.21 11.95
C GLN A 443 -1.81 -32.48 11.12
N ILE A 444 -2.09 -32.33 9.83
CA ILE A 444 -2.41 -33.43 8.91
C ILE A 444 -1.17 -33.85 8.12
N THR A 445 -0.55 -32.91 7.40
CA THR A 445 0.66 -33.19 6.59
C THR A 445 1.40 -31.90 6.25
N THR A 446 2.53 -31.99 5.53
CA THR A 446 3.26 -30.84 4.99
C THR A 446 3.58 -31.01 3.51
N ILE A 447 3.79 -29.90 2.80
CA ILE A 447 4.25 -29.93 1.40
C ILE A 447 5.61 -30.64 1.30
N ALA A 448 6.51 -30.48 2.28
CA ALA A 448 7.78 -31.20 2.31
C ALA A 448 7.60 -32.72 2.43
N GLN A 449 6.67 -33.20 3.26
CA GLN A 449 6.32 -34.62 3.30
C GLN A 449 5.75 -35.08 1.97
N MET A 450 4.81 -34.30 1.40
CA MET A 450 4.20 -34.60 0.11
C MET A 450 5.20 -34.59 -1.05
N ARG A 451 6.23 -33.75 -1.02
CA ARG A 451 7.27 -33.66 -2.07
C ARG A 451 8.49 -34.52 -1.79
N LYS A 452 8.51 -35.30 -0.69
CA LYS A 452 9.61 -36.22 -0.37
C LYS A 452 9.89 -37.16 -1.55
N GLY A 453 11.16 -37.33 -1.90
CA GLY A 453 11.61 -38.13 -3.04
C GLY A 453 11.70 -37.40 -4.38
N LEU A 454 11.26 -36.13 -4.45
CA LEU A 454 11.38 -35.31 -5.65
C LEU A 454 12.64 -34.45 -5.64
N ASP A 455 13.32 -34.36 -6.78
CA ASP A 455 14.54 -33.57 -6.96
C ASP A 455 14.26 -32.30 -7.78
N PHE A 456 14.25 -31.16 -7.07
CA PHE A 456 14.04 -29.83 -7.64
C PHE A 456 15.36 -29.12 -8.03
N LYS A 457 16.51 -29.81 -8.11
CA LYS A 457 17.81 -29.19 -8.44
C LYS A 457 17.84 -28.36 -9.73
N ARG A 458 16.91 -28.58 -10.67
CA ARG A 458 16.72 -27.69 -11.83
C ARG A 458 16.04 -26.39 -11.40
N HIS A 459 16.56 -25.26 -11.86
CA HIS A 459 15.93 -23.96 -11.60
C HIS A 459 14.47 -23.93 -12.06
N ARG A 460 13.65 -23.11 -11.38
CA ARG A 460 12.24 -22.86 -11.73
C ARG A 460 12.07 -22.57 -13.23
N HIS A 461 10.94 -22.95 -13.78
CA HIS A 461 10.60 -22.61 -15.16
C HIS A 461 10.43 -21.08 -15.28
N ARG A 462 11.14 -20.46 -16.23
CA ARG A 462 10.96 -19.04 -16.58
C ARG A 462 10.07 -18.93 -17.80
N PHE A 463 8.99 -18.18 -17.67
CA PHE A 463 8.07 -17.93 -18.78
C PHE A 463 8.65 -16.84 -19.70
N ARG A 464 8.34 -16.89 -21.00
CA ARG A 464 8.69 -15.80 -21.93
C ARG A 464 7.98 -14.51 -21.49
N ASN A 465 8.70 -13.38 -21.52
CA ASN A 465 8.23 -12.04 -21.13
C ASN A 465 7.75 -11.92 -19.66
N GLU A 466 8.35 -12.66 -18.73
CA GLU A 466 8.03 -12.57 -17.29
C GLU A 466 8.34 -11.18 -16.67
N ASP A 467 9.24 -10.39 -17.28
CA ASP A 467 9.76 -9.11 -16.79
C ASP A 467 9.31 -7.88 -17.62
N ALA A 468 8.35 -8.02 -18.54
CA ALA A 468 7.86 -6.89 -19.34
C ALA A 468 6.93 -5.98 -18.49
N PRO A 469 7.11 -4.64 -18.48
CA PRO A 469 6.20 -3.72 -17.80
C PRO A 469 4.78 -3.84 -18.37
N LEU A 470 3.78 -3.90 -17.50
CA LEU A 470 2.37 -3.91 -17.87
C LEU A 470 1.97 -2.52 -18.38
N ALA A 471 1.98 -2.30 -19.69
CA ALA A 471 1.19 -1.23 -20.28
C ALA A 471 -0.24 -1.74 -20.52
N PRO A 472 -1.30 -1.02 -20.11
CA PRO A 472 -2.65 -1.35 -20.52
C PRO A 472 -2.74 -1.18 -22.05
N ARG A 473 -2.93 -2.28 -22.79
CA ARG A 473 -3.39 -2.20 -24.18
C ARG A 473 -4.88 -1.89 -24.15
N TRP A 474 -5.23 -0.63 -23.96
CA TRP A 474 -6.50 -0.11 -24.45
C TRP A 474 -6.25 0.39 -25.86
N SER A 475 -6.85 -0.30 -26.81
CA SER A 475 -6.85 0.08 -28.22
C SER A 475 -7.72 1.32 -28.40
N ASP A 476 -7.11 2.49 -28.32
CA ASP A 476 -7.66 3.69 -28.96
C ASP A 476 -6.76 4.08 -30.13
N HIS A 477 -7.40 4.29 -31.27
CA HIS A 477 -6.77 4.65 -32.54
C HIS A 477 -5.95 5.97 -32.41
N PRO A 478 -4.83 6.10 -33.14
CA PRO A 478 -3.94 7.26 -33.00
C PRO A 478 -4.50 8.47 -33.75
N ILE A 479 -4.58 9.62 -33.05
CA ILE A 479 -4.55 10.93 -33.70
C ILE A 479 -3.11 11.46 -33.62
N ASN A 480 -2.58 11.76 -34.81
CA ASN A 480 -1.24 12.31 -35.05
C ASN A 480 -0.91 13.53 -34.18
N ALA A 481 0.24 13.52 -33.53
CA ALA A 481 1.06 14.72 -33.35
C ALA A 481 2.54 14.32 -33.23
N SER A 482 3.32 14.78 -34.20
CA SER A 482 4.75 14.62 -34.37
C SER A 482 5.56 15.33 -33.29
N GLY A 483 6.55 14.66 -32.69
CA GLY A 483 7.55 15.30 -31.85
C GLY A 483 8.60 14.33 -31.36
N LYS A 484 9.80 14.41 -31.95
CA LYS A 484 10.98 13.56 -31.74
C LYS A 484 11.37 13.43 -30.25
N SER A 485 11.62 12.20 -29.76
CA SER A 485 12.46 11.97 -28.57
C SER A 485 13.68 11.13 -28.93
N PHE A 486 14.83 11.66 -28.49
CA PHE A 486 16.18 11.14 -28.70
C PHE A 486 16.44 9.93 -27.79
N LEU A 487 16.99 8.87 -28.36
CA LEU A 487 17.72 7.81 -27.63
C LEU A 487 19.18 8.27 -27.41
N PRO A 488 19.79 7.94 -26.26
CA PRO A 488 21.22 7.66 -26.22
C PRO A 488 21.50 6.21 -25.80
N THR A 489 21.89 5.44 -26.81
CA THR A 489 23.10 4.60 -26.91
C THR A 489 23.62 3.84 -25.68
N LYS A 490 23.67 2.51 -25.87
CA LYS A 490 24.49 1.52 -25.17
C LYS A 490 25.94 2.00 -24.95
N PHE A 491 26.50 1.72 -23.77
CA PHE A 491 27.95 1.56 -23.59
C PHE A 491 28.28 0.25 -22.87
N ASN A 492 29.45 -0.26 -23.26
CA ASN A 492 29.90 -1.65 -23.26
C ASN A 492 30.51 -2.12 -21.93
N ASP A 493 30.48 -3.44 -21.73
CA ASP A 493 31.34 -4.21 -20.81
C ASP A 493 32.84 -3.99 -21.09
N GLN A 494 33.67 -3.93 -20.02
CA GLN A 494 34.83 -4.83 -19.82
C GLN A 494 35.61 -4.57 -18.50
N LEU A 495 35.62 -5.61 -17.65
CA LEU A 495 36.62 -6.12 -16.67
C LEU A 495 37.60 -5.20 -15.90
N SER A 496 37.60 -5.35 -14.56
CA SER A 496 38.83 -5.63 -13.80
C SER A 496 38.53 -6.26 -12.43
N THR A 497 39.31 -7.29 -12.11
CA THR A 497 39.27 -8.19 -10.96
C THR A 497 39.75 -7.55 -9.67
N GLY A 498 38.98 -7.67 -8.59
CA GLY A 498 39.42 -7.35 -7.22
C GLY A 498 38.56 -8.07 -6.19
N LYS A 499 39.19 -8.93 -5.37
CA LYS A 499 38.57 -9.74 -4.31
C LYS A 499 37.74 -8.87 -3.36
N THR A 500 36.42 -9.06 -3.34
CA THR A 500 35.53 -8.51 -2.31
C THR A 500 34.82 -9.63 -1.54
N LYS A 501 34.76 -9.41 -0.22
CA LYS A 501 34.19 -10.25 0.84
C LYS A 501 32.78 -10.77 0.49
N PRO A 502 32.34 -11.93 1.05
CA PRO A 502 31.02 -12.46 0.76
C PRO A 502 29.96 -11.44 1.15
N SER A 503 29.21 -11.01 0.15
CA SER A 503 27.98 -10.24 0.29
C SER A 503 27.04 -10.94 1.28
N LEU A 504 26.51 -10.19 2.24
CA LEU A 504 25.50 -10.60 3.23
C LEU A 504 24.12 -10.94 2.60
N TYR A 505 24.03 -11.03 1.28
CA TYR A 505 22.86 -11.44 0.52
C TYR A 505 22.98 -12.87 0.02
N ALA A 506 22.76 -13.84 0.91
CA ALA A 506 22.30 -15.16 0.49
C ALA A 506 20.77 -15.15 0.48
N PRO A 507 20.08 -15.16 -0.67
CA PRO A 507 18.66 -15.49 -0.70
C PRO A 507 18.50 -16.88 -0.06
N SER A 508 17.52 -17.06 0.83
CA SER A 508 17.34 -18.38 1.45
C SER A 508 17.23 -19.47 0.37
N GLU A 509 17.88 -20.60 0.62
CA GLU A 509 18.08 -21.71 -0.32
C GLU A 509 16.80 -22.47 -0.74
N ASP A 510 15.62 -22.14 -0.20
CA ASP A 510 14.38 -22.88 -0.48
C ASP A 510 13.79 -22.57 -1.86
N LEU A 511 13.79 -23.58 -2.74
CA LEU A 511 13.26 -23.50 -4.10
C LEU A 511 11.73 -23.27 -4.14
N TRP A 512 10.98 -23.73 -3.14
CA TRP A 512 9.53 -23.58 -3.03
C TRP A 512 9.12 -23.37 -1.57
N GLU A 513 7.91 -22.85 -1.35
CA GLU A 513 7.41 -22.58 0.00
C GLU A 513 6.83 -23.83 0.65
N ASN A 514 7.35 -24.23 1.81
CA ASN A 514 6.76 -25.33 2.57
C ASN A 514 5.53 -24.84 3.35
N ARG A 515 4.48 -25.67 3.36
CA ARG A 515 3.21 -25.35 4.00
C ARG A 515 2.75 -26.54 4.85
N ILE A 516 2.21 -26.23 6.01
CA ILE A 516 1.65 -27.18 6.98
C ILE A 516 0.14 -27.19 6.78
N TYR A 517 -0.41 -28.35 6.50
CA TYR A 517 -1.85 -28.55 6.43
C TYR A 517 -2.37 -28.99 7.79
N SER A 518 -3.34 -28.25 8.31
CA SER A 518 -3.92 -28.52 9.64
C SER A 518 -5.42 -28.28 9.65
N CYS A 519 -6.09 -28.92 10.60
CA CYS A 519 -7.45 -28.60 11.02
C CYS A 519 -7.38 -27.86 12.36
N LEU A 520 -7.91 -26.65 12.41
CA LEU A 520 -8.03 -25.83 13.62
C LEU A 520 -9.52 -25.65 13.94
N VAL A 521 -9.93 -25.97 15.16
CA VAL A 521 -11.31 -25.81 15.62
C VAL A 521 -11.40 -24.62 16.56
N VAL A 522 -12.26 -23.66 16.23
CA VAL A 522 -12.42 -22.41 16.99
C VAL A 522 -13.86 -22.14 17.43
N SER A 523 -13.99 -21.41 18.53
CA SER A 523 -15.25 -20.97 19.13
C SER A 523 -15.22 -19.48 19.46
N PRO A 524 -16.35 -18.75 19.40
CA PRO A 524 -17.66 -19.18 18.90
C PRO A 524 -17.74 -19.17 17.37
N ALA A 525 -18.67 -19.93 16.80
CA ALA A 525 -19.04 -19.74 15.39
C ALA A 525 -19.79 -18.41 15.20
N GLY A 526 -19.47 -17.68 14.13
CA GLY A 526 -20.13 -16.44 13.74
C GLY A 526 -20.46 -16.39 12.25
N ARG A 527 -21.20 -15.35 11.86
CA ARG A 527 -21.39 -14.98 10.45
C ARG A 527 -20.34 -13.95 10.06
N VAL A 528 -19.78 -13.99 8.86
CA VAL A 528 -18.89 -12.92 8.37
C VAL A 528 -19.61 -11.58 8.37
N ILE A 529 -18.88 -10.46 8.55
CA ILE A 529 -19.51 -9.15 8.74
C ILE A 529 -20.37 -8.72 7.57
N SER A 530 -20.03 -9.14 6.35
CA SER A 530 -20.84 -8.91 5.14
C SER A 530 -22.23 -9.50 5.23
N ALA A 531 -22.48 -10.45 6.12
CA ALA A 531 -23.80 -11.07 6.33
C ALA A 531 -24.74 -10.25 7.24
N PHE A 532 -24.41 -9.02 7.61
CA PHE A 532 -25.24 -8.16 8.47
C PHE A 532 -26.69 -7.98 7.96
N GLU A 533 -27.66 -7.93 8.87
CA GLU A 533 -29.09 -7.80 8.56
C GLU A 533 -29.62 -6.37 8.75
N SER A 534 -28.88 -5.53 9.48
CA SER A 534 -29.24 -4.12 9.69
C SER A 534 -27.99 -3.24 9.85
N VAL A 535 -28.15 -1.94 9.57
CA VAL A 535 -27.10 -0.93 9.80
C VAL A 535 -26.64 -0.95 11.26
N ARG A 536 -27.59 -1.10 12.20
CA ARG A 536 -27.29 -1.20 13.63
C ARG A 536 -26.39 -2.39 13.93
N GLU A 537 -26.70 -3.57 13.40
CA GLU A 537 -25.89 -4.78 13.59
C GLU A 537 -24.48 -4.61 13.04
N LEU A 538 -24.33 -4.00 11.84
CA LEU A 538 -23.04 -3.69 11.23
C LEU A 538 -22.20 -2.78 12.14
N LEU A 539 -22.77 -1.66 12.59
CA LEU A 539 -22.06 -0.68 13.42
C LEU A 539 -21.69 -1.25 14.80
N GLU A 540 -22.59 -1.99 15.43
CA GLU A 540 -22.32 -2.63 16.73
C GLU A 540 -21.22 -3.70 16.60
N SER A 541 -21.23 -4.47 15.52
CA SER A 541 -20.20 -5.49 15.25
C SER A 541 -18.85 -4.86 14.95
N LEU A 542 -18.78 -3.81 14.12
CA LEU A 542 -17.54 -3.08 13.86
C LEU A 542 -16.96 -2.45 15.13
N ARG A 543 -17.81 -1.79 15.92
CA ARG A 543 -17.41 -1.20 17.21
C ARG A 543 -16.79 -2.25 18.13
N ASP A 544 -17.42 -3.40 18.26
CA ASP A 544 -16.93 -4.46 19.15
C ASP A 544 -15.69 -5.17 18.59
N ALA A 545 -15.56 -5.30 17.26
CA ALA A 545 -14.35 -5.78 16.61
C ALA A 545 -13.16 -4.81 16.82
N ILE A 546 -13.38 -3.49 16.81
CA ILE A 546 -12.36 -2.50 17.15
C ILE A 546 -11.97 -2.59 18.63
N LYS A 547 -12.92 -2.84 19.54
CA LYS A 547 -12.59 -3.13 20.95
C LYS A 547 -11.76 -4.41 21.10
N ALA A 548 -12.08 -5.45 20.33
CA ALA A 548 -11.31 -6.68 20.28
C ALA A 548 -9.88 -6.43 19.77
N HIS A 549 -9.74 -5.64 18.70
CA HIS A 549 -8.45 -5.20 18.16
C HIS A 549 -7.62 -4.46 19.21
N ARG A 550 -8.24 -3.51 19.93
CA ARG A 550 -7.59 -2.80 21.04
C ARG A 550 -7.14 -3.75 22.15
N SER A 551 -7.97 -4.74 22.52
CA SER A 551 -7.59 -5.74 23.53
C SER A 551 -6.44 -6.62 23.05
N LEU A 552 -6.45 -7.04 21.78
CA LEU A 552 -5.38 -7.81 21.16
C LEU A 552 -4.06 -7.03 21.15
N TYR A 553 -4.11 -5.73 20.87
CA TYR A 553 -2.94 -4.87 20.85
C TYR A 553 -2.42 -4.54 22.26
N VAL A 554 -3.28 -4.03 23.15
CA VAL A 554 -2.88 -3.53 24.48
C VAL A 554 -2.60 -4.68 25.45
N THR A 555 -3.52 -5.64 25.54
CA THR A 555 -3.42 -6.78 26.48
C THR A 555 -2.59 -7.90 25.88
N GLY A 556 -2.83 -8.20 24.60
CA GLY A 556 -2.17 -9.30 23.91
C GLY A 556 -0.76 -8.99 23.43
N ASN A 557 -0.37 -7.71 23.33
CA ASN A 557 0.86 -7.27 22.65
C ASN A 557 1.00 -7.88 21.23
N ILE A 558 -0.13 -8.04 20.54
CA ILE A 558 -0.26 -8.66 19.22
C ILE A 558 -0.91 -7.64 18.28
N LEU A 559 -0.28 -7.42 17.12
CA LEU A 559 -0.85 -6.64 16.02
C LEU A 559 -1.49 -7.59 15.00
N HIS A 560 -2.69 -7.30 14.49
CA HIS A 560 -3.44 -8.22 13.64
C HIS A 560 -2.89 -8.25 12.20
N ARG A 561 -2.70 -7.07 11.58
CA ARG A 561 -2.15 -6.88 10.22
C ARG A 561 -2.97 -7.41 9.05
N ASP A 562 -4.21 -7.85 9.28
CA ASP A 562 -5.08 -8.40 8.22
C ASP A 562 -6.55 -8.17 8.55
N ILE A 563 -6.89 -6.93 8.91
CA ILE A 563 -8.28 -6.55 9.09
C ILE A 563 -8.97 -6.55 7.72
N SER A 564 -10.03 -7.34 7.60
CA SER A 564 -10.83 -7.48 6.38
C SER A 564 -12.26 -7.85 6.72
N SER A 565 -13.19 -7.68 5.78
CA SER A 565 -14.58 -8.08 5.95
C SER A 565 -14.77 -9.59 6.19
N ASN A 566 -13.79 -10.43 5.82
CA ASN A 566 -13.83 -11.87 6.05
C ASN A 566 -13.27 -12.27 7.42
N ASN A 567 -12.48 -11.41 8.06
CA ASN A 567 -11.82 -11.67 9.34
C ASN A 567 -12.56 -11.04 10.54
N ILE A 568 -13.71 -10.42 10.29
CA ILE A 568 -14.62 -9.91 11.31
C ILE A 568 -15.91 -10.74 11.28
N ILE A 569 -16.29 -11.30 12.43
CA ILE A 569 -17.50 -12.10 12.56
C ILE A 569 -18.54 -11.44 13.47
N ILE A 570 -19.80 -11.52 13.07
CA ILE A 570 -20.99 -11.20 13.85
C ILE A 570 -21.32 -12.43 14.70
N THR A 571 -21.45 -12.22 16.00
CA THR A 571 -21.65 -13.28 17.00
C THR A 571 -22.89 -13.01 17.85
N GLN A 572 -23.36 -14.04 18.56
CA GLN A 572 -24.44 -13.89 19.52
C GLN A 572 -23.83 -13.49 20.88
N PRO A 573 -24.24 -12.36 21.49
CA PRO A 573 -23.63 -11.86 22.73
C PRO A 573 -23.56 -12.89 23.86
N THR A 574 -24.61 -13.72 23.99
CA THR A 574 -24.74 -14.74 25.05
C THR A 574 -23.67 -15.83 25.00
N THR A 575 -23.08 -16.11 23.83
CA THR A 575 -22.03 -17.12 23.64
C THR A 575 -20.65 -16.51 23.38
N ALA A 576 -20.56 -15.19 23.24
CA ALA A 576 -19.37 -14.45 22.84
C ALA A 576 -18.86 -13.47 23.91
N GLY A 577 -19.27 -13.64 25.17
CA GLY A 577 -18.87 -12.75 26.26
C GLY A 577 -19.33 -11.30 26.02
N ASP A 578 -20.56 -11.15 25.52
CA ASP A 578 -21.24 -9.90 25.15
C ASP A 578 -20.68 -9.14 23.93
N PHE A 579 -19.67 -9.67 23.24
CA PHE A 579 -19.21 -9.09 21.98
C PHE A 579 -20.22 -9.39 20.87
N LYS A 580 -20.63 -8.35 20.12
CA LYS A 580 -21.43 -8.51 18.89
C LYS A 580 -20.56 -8.75 17.67
N GLY A 581 -19.33 -8.22 17.68
CA GLY A 581 -18.31 -8.45 16.66
C GLY A 581 -17.01 -8.94 17.27
N MET A 582 -16.42 -9.96 16.66
CA MET A 582 -15.15 -10.56 17.09
C MET A 582 -14.18 -10.68 15.92
N LEU A 583 -12.88 -10.75 16.24
CA LEU A 583 -11.80 -10.97 15.26
C LEU A 583 -11.38 -12.43 15.19
N ILE A 584 -11.07 -12.86 13.97
CA ILE A 584 -10.56 -14.21 13.63
C ILE A 584 -9.37 -14.09 12.67
N ASP A 585 -8.67 -15.19 12.41
CA ASP A 585 -7.51 -15.26 11.49
C ASP A 585 -6.29 -14.45 11.97
N LEU A 586 -5.62 -14.99 12.99
CA LEU A 586 -4.34 -14.45 13.50
C LEU A 586 -3.10 -15.00 12.78
N ASP A 587 -3.25 -15.66 11.63
CA ASP A 587 -2.13 -16.23 10.88
C ASP A 587 -1.14 -15.15 10.36
N LEU A 588 -1.59 -13.91 10.26
CA LEU A 588 -0.78 -12.75 9.88
C LEU A 588 -0.38 -11.89 11.07
N ALA A 589 -0.75 -12.26 12.29
CA ALA A 589 -0.50 -11.43 13.46
C ALA A 589 1.00 -11.39 13.84
N LYS A 590 1.45 -10.26 14.39
CA LYS A 590 2.83 -10.04 14.86
C LYS A 590 2.84 -9.72 16.35
N VAL A 591 3.65 -10.44 17.13
CA VAL A 591 3.94 -10.07 18.53
C VAL A 591 5.01 -8.96 18.51
N ARG A 592 4.75 -7.82 19.14
CA ARG A 592 5.57 -6.59 18.98
C ARG A 592 7.01 -6.74 19.47
N ASP A 593 7.25 -7.56 20.50
CA ASP A 593 8.59 -7.76 21.10
C ASP A 593 9.35 -8.96 20.52
N SER A 594 8.81 -9.61 19.49
CA SER A 594 9.46 -10.77 18.87
C SER A 594 10.33 -10.36 17.68
N VAL A 595 11.48 -11.03 17.53
CA VAL A 595 12.32 -10.94 16.32
C VAL A 595 11.44 -11.12 15.09
N ALA A 596 11.74 -10.33 14.04
CA ALA A 596 11.15 -10.35 12.70
C ALA A 596 10.27 -11.59 12.44
N SER A 597 8.93 -11.40 12.42
CA SER A 597 8.01 -12.46 12.00
C SER A 597 8.51 -12.96 10.64
N GLY A 598 8.80 -14.25 10.47
CA GLY A 598 9.30 -14.82 9.21
C GLY A 598 8.34 -14.68 8.01
N ALA A 599 7.31 -13.84 8.12
CA ALA A 599 6.53 -13.29 7.02
C ALA A 599 7.43 -12.45 6.11
N ARG A 600 7.93 -13.08 5.05
CA ARG A 600 8.71 -12.46 3.99
C ARG A 600 7.83 -11.65 3.01
N HIS A 601 6.68 -11.07 3.34
CA HIS A 601 5.81 -10.40 2.33
C HIS A 601 4.97 -9.26 2.93
N GLN A 602 4.54 -8.26 2.13
CA GLN A 602 3.41 -7.38 2.49
C GLN A 602 2.17 -8.26 2.74
N THR A 603 1.62 -8.20 3.94
CA THR A 603 0.52 -9.08 4.37
C THR A 603 -0.71 -8.26 4.69
N GLY A 604 -1.84 -8.64 4.11
CA GLY A 604 -3.15 -8.00 4.30
C GLY A 604 -4.07 -8.24 3.11
N THR A 605 -5.37 -8.04 3.30
CA THR A 605 -6.36 -8.09 2.23
C THR A 605 -6.35 -6.75 1.46
N MET A 606 -5.90 -6.76 0.19
CA MET A 606 -5.60 -5.55 -0.60
C MET A 606 -6.68 -4.46 -0.55
N GLN A 607 -7.95 -4.84 -0.62
CA GLN A 607 -9.10 -3.92 -0.60
C GLN A 607 -9.18 -3.12 0.71
N PHE A 608 -8.56 -3.60 1.77
CA PHE A 608 -8.60 -3.01 3.10
C PHE A 608 -7.22 -2.62 3.62
N MET A 609 -6.12 -2.93 2.91
CA MET A 609 -4.78 -2.52 3.33
C MET A 609 -4.68 -1.00 3.39
N ALA A 610 -4.02 -0.50 4.45
CA ALA A 610 -3.66 0.91 4.59
C ALA A 610 -2.75 1.35 3.43
N VAL A 611 -2.90 2.60 2.98
CA VAL A 611 -2.16 3.12 1.80
C VAL A 611 -0.66 3.11 2.04
N GLU A 612 -0.20 3.49 3.23
CA GLU A 612 1.22 3.42 3.57
C GLU A 612 1.75 1.98 3.58
N VAL A 613 0.93 1.01 4.02
CA VAL A 613 1.29 -0.41 3.97
C VAL A 613 1.35 -0.90 2.53
N LEU A 614 0.50 -0.39 1.63
CA LEU A 614 0.61 -0.63 0.17
C LEU A 614 1.92 -0.05 -0.38
N CYS A 615 2.39 1.07 0.15
CA CYS A 615 3.68 1.70 -0.14
C CYS A 615 4.89 1.10 0.62
N ALA A 616 4.72 -0.10 1.19
CA ALA A 616 5.76 -0.88 1.89
C ALA A 616 6.28 -0.26 3.20
N VAL A 617 5.49 0.60 3.85
CA VAL A 617 5.73 1.05 5.23
C VAL A 617 5.34 -0.05 6.22
N ASP A 618 6.05 -0.10 7.35
CA ASP A 618 5.80 -1.08 8.42
C ASP A 618 4.37 -0.97 8.97
N HIS A 619 3.72 -2.12 9.13
CA HIS A 619 2.34 -2.20 9.63
C HIS A 619 2.28 -1.79 11.11
N THR A 620 1.41 -0.84 11.46
CA THR A 620 1.21 -0.32 12.82
C THR A 620 -0.25 -0.48 13.27
N TYR A 621 -0.54 -0.14 14.53
CA TYR A 621 -1.92 -0.13 15.05
C TYR A 621 -2.84 0.80 14.24
N ARG A 622 -2.35 1.97 13.83
CA ARG A 622 -3.06 2.94 12.98
C ARG A 622 -3.47 2.31 11.65
N HIS A 623 -2.58 1.51 11.04
CA HIS A 623 -2.86 0.85 9.76
C HIS A 623 -4.01 -0.16 9.85
N ASP A 624 -4.10 -0.94 10.93
CA ASP A 624 -5.26 -1.82 11.16
C ASP A 624 -6.56 -1.00 11.36
N LEU A 625 -6.49 0.20 11.97
CA LEU A 625 -7.66 1.10 12.11
C LEU A 625 -8.10 1.70 10.77
N GLU A 626 -7.15 2.08 9.92
CA GLU A 626 -7.42 2.50 8.54
C GLU A 626 -8.09 1.36 7.75
N SER A 627 -7.66 0.12 7.96
CA SER A 627 -8.33 -1.05 7.39
C SER A 627 -9.79 -1.20 7.86
N PHE A 628 -10.10 -0.95 9.15
CA PHE A 628 -11.49 -0.93 9.62
C PHE A 628 -12.34 0.13 8.92
N PHE A 629 -11.76 1.31 8.65
CA PHE A 629 -12.44 2.37 7.91
C PHE A 629 -12.76 1.93 6.47
N TYR A 630 -11.81 1.30 5.79
CA TYR A 630 -12.05 0.74 4.46
C TYR A 630 -13.08 -0.40 4.46
N VAL A 631 -13.10 -1.24 5.49
CA VAL A 631 -14.16 -2.24 5.66
C VAL A 631 -15.53 -1.57 5.78
N LEU A 632 -15.66 -0.50 6.57
CA LEU A 632 -16.92 0.22 6.72
C LEU A 632 -17.40 0.80 5.38
N ILE A 633 -16.52 1.52 4.66
CA ILE A 633 -16.86 2.08 3.33
C ILE A 633 -17.30 0.97 2.39
N TRP A 634 -16.56 -0.14 2.35
CA TRP A 634 -16.87 -1.28 1.48
C TRP A 634 -18.24 -1.91 1.79
N MET A 635 -18.56 -2.09 3.08
CA MET A 635 -19.88 -2.58 3.50
C MET A 635 -20.99 -1.60 3.08
N CYS A 636 -20.80 -0.30 3.27
CA CYS A 636 -21.76 0.74 2.92
C CYS A 636 -21.97 0.88 1.41
N ALA A 637 -20.89 0.90 0.63
CA ALA A 637 -20.94 1.17 -0.81
C ALA A 637 -21.41 -0.04 -1.63
N ARG A 638 -21.07 -1.27 -1.20
CA ARG A 638 -21.28 -2.49 -2.01
C ARG A 638 -22.31 -3.44 -1.43
N GLU A 639 -22.22 -3.77 -0.16
CA GLU A 639 -23.10 -4.78 0.46
C GLU A 639 -24.51 -4.23 0.69
N VAL A 640 -24.65 -2.92 0.96
CA VAL A 640 -25.96 -2.26 1.00
C VAL A 640 -26.62 -2.31 -0.38
N TRP A 641 -25.88 -2.03 -1.47
CA TRP A 641 -26.40 -2.04 -2.84
C TRP A 641 -26.93 -3.40 -3.27
N THR A 642 -26.23 -4.48 -2.89
CA THR A 642 -26.60 -5.85 -3.28
C THR A 642 -27.71 -6.45 -2.41
N LYS A 643 -27.80 -6.07 -1.13
CA LYS A 643 -28.82 -6.59 -0.19
C LYS A 643 -30.12 -5.82 -0.24
N TRP A 644 -30.06 -4.50 -0.39
CA TRP A 644 -31.22 -3.63 -0.43
C TRP A 644 -31.52 -3.37 -1.91
N LYS A 645 -32.22 -4.34 -2.54
CA LYS A 645 -32.78 -4.15 -3.89
C LYS A 645 -33.53 -2.82 -3.94
N PHE A 646 -32.93 -1.79 -4.53
CA PHE A 646 -33.75 -0.83 -5.25
C PHE A 646 -34.52 -1.63 -6.31
N ARG A 647 -35.82 -1.33 -6.42
CA ARG A 647 -36.87 -2.15 -7.05
C ARG A 647 -36.71 -2.44 -8.55
N CYS A 648 -35.53 -2.28 -9.16
CA CYS A 648 -35.40 -2.14 -10.61
C CYS A 648 -34.53 -3.18 -11.34
N GLY A 649 -34.07 -4.26 -10.69
CA GLY A 649 -33.39 -5.35 -11.42
C GLY A 649 -32.11 -4.93 -12.18
N GLU A 650 -31.50 -3.81 -11.80
CA GLU A 650 -30.30 -3.27 -12.43
C GLU A 650 -29.06 -4.07 -12.03
N THR A 651 -28.20 -4.37 -13.01
CA THR A 651 -26.88 -4.96 -12.77
C THR A 651 -25.87 -3.88 -12.39
N PRO A 652 -24.85 -4.19 -11.57
CA PRO A 652 -23.78 -3.24 -11.27
C PRO A 652 -23.16 -2.68 -12.57
N PRO A 653 -22.85 -1.38 -12.66
CA PRO A 653 -22.26 -0.80 -13.86
C PRO A 653 -20.98 -1.53 -14.22
N LYS A 654 -20.85 -1.99 -15.48
CA LYS A 654 -19.61 -2.63 -15.98
C LYS A 654 -18.38 -1.71 -15.85
N GLN A 655 -18.64 -0.41 -15.89
CA GLN A 655 -17.71 0.69 -15.63
C GLN A 655 -18.14 1.36 -14.32
N SER A 656 -17.65 0.85 -13.19
CA SER A 656 -17.83 1.47 -11.88
C SER A 656 -16.45 1.71 -11.27
N ILE A 657 -16.31 2.89 -10.68
CA ILE A 657 -15.21 3.34 -9.81
C ILE A 657 -14.89 2.26 -8.74
N LEU A 658 -15.91 1.65 -8.12
CA LEU A 658 -15.77 0.55 -7.15
C LEU A 658 -15.18 -0.75 -7.75
N ARG A 659 -15.31 -0.96 -9.06
CA ARG A 659 -14.74 -2.14 -9.72
C ARG A 659 -13.21 -2.04 -9.81
N ARG A 660 -12.65 -0.83 -10.00
CA ARG A 660 -11.18 -0.64 -9.93
C ARG A 660 -10.63 -0.93 -8.54
N TRP A 661 -11.37 -0.59 -7.47
CA TRP A 661 -11.01 -0.99 -6.10
C TRP A 661 -11.04 -2.52 -5.89
N GLU A 662 -11.91 -3.25 -6.60
CA GLU A 662 -12.03 -4.71 -6.49
C GLU A 662 -10.93 -5.48 -7.25
N ILE A 663 -10.69 -5.13 -8.51
CA ILE A 663 -9.85 -5.90 -9.45
C ILE A 663 -8.58 -5.16 -9.91
N GLY A 664 -8.40 -3.88 -9.55
CA GLY A 664 -7.23 -3.07 -9.92
C GLY A 664 -5.91 -3.58 -9.34
N SER A 665 -4.81 -3.04 -9.86
CA SER A 665 -3.46 -3.23 -9.34
C SER A 665 -3.25 -2.46 -8.03
N PHE A 666 -2.08 -2.63 -7.40
CA PHE A 666 -1.75 -1.93 -6.16
C PHE A 666 -1.68 -0.41 -6.35
N GLU A 667 -1.13 0.02 -7.48
CA GLU A 667 -1.04 1.44 -7.89
C GLU A 667 -2.44 1.99 -8.18
N ASP A 668 -3.27 1.25 -8.95
CA ASP A 668 -4.65 1.65 -9.23
C ASP A 668 -5.50 1.83 -7.96
N ILE A 669 -5.30 0.97 -6.95
CA ILE A 669 -6.06 1.03 -5.69
C ILE A 669 -5.52 2.13 -4.75
N ALA A 670 -4.22 2.42 -4.78
CA ALA A 670 -3.61 3.47 -3.96
C ALA A 670 -3.95 4.87 -4.49
N ASP A 671 -3.84 5.09 -5.80
CA ASP A 671 -4.11 6.38 -6.46
C ASP A 671 -5.61 6.75 -6.39
N PHE A 672 -6.49 5.75 -6.40
CA PHE A 672 -7.94 5.90 -6.34
C PHE A 672 -8.49 6.41 -4.99
N ARG A 673 -7.77 6.23 -3.87
CA ARG A 673 -8.36 6.39 -2.53
C ARG A 673 -8.36 7.81 -1.95
N PHE A 674 -7.72 8.79 -2.58
CA PHE A 674 -7.72 10.18 -2.08
C PHE A 674 -8.29 11.19 -3.09
N GLU A 675 -7.87 11.14 -4.36
CA GLU A 675 -8.34 12.11 -5.38
C GLU A 675 -9.81 11.92 -5.77
N GLU A 676 -10.30 10.68 -5.97
CA GLU A 676 -11.71 10.44 -6.35
C GLU A 676 -12.70 10.49 -5.15
N LEU A 677 -12.22 10.49 -3.89
CA LEU A 677 -13.07 10.66 -2.70
C LEU A 677 -13.39 12.12 -2.38
N GLY A 678 -12.72 13.07 -3.04
CA GLY A 678 -12.81 14.49 -2.67
C GLY A 678 -12.32 14.77 -1.25
N LEU A 679 -11.39 13.96 -0.72
CA LEU A 679 -10.94 14.00 0.68
C LEU A 679 -9.44 14.30 0.79
N LEU A 680 -9.10 15.35 1.53
CA LEU A 680 -7.74 15.73 1.94
C LEU A 680 -7.58 15.53 3.46
N VAL A 681 -6.47 14.94 3.87
CA VAL A 681 -6.13 14.76 5.30
C VAL A 681 -4.86 15.55 5.63
N LYS A 682 -5.00 16.64 6.39
CA LYS A 682 -3.87 17.41 6.94
C LYS A 682 -3.52 16.85 8.32
N PHE A 683 -2.24 16.58 8.57
CA PHE A 683 -1.80 16.05 9.86
C PHE A 683 -0.43 16.56 10.28
N GLY A 684 -0.20 16.62 11.58
CA GLY A 684 1.05 17.11 12.16
C GLY A 684 0.91 17.35 13.66
N SER A 685 2.02 17.67 14.33
CA SER A 685 2.02 18.08 15.73
C SER A 685 1.76 19.58 15.86
N GLU A 686 1.22 20.02 17.00
CA GLU A 686 1.18 21.45 17.32
C GLU A 686 2.61 22.02 17.39
N PRO A 687 2.84 23.28 16.94
CA PRO A 687 1.85 24.22 16.41
C PRO A 687 1.57 24.07 14.90
N VAL A 688 2.21 23.12 14.20
CA VAL A 688 2.13 22.96 12.74
C VAL A 688 0.73 22.56 12.26
N VAL A 689 0.03 21.69 13.00
CA VAL A 689 -1.38 21.37 12.74
C VAL A 689 -2.14 21.40 14.05
N SER A 690 -3.18 22.21 14.12
CA SER A 690 -3.98 22.42 15.34
C SER A 690 -5.46 22.15 15.10
N ILE A 691 -6.17 21.78 16.17
CA ILE A 691 -7.63 21.65 16.14
C ILE A 691 -8.29 23.01 15.87
N ALA A 692 -7.61 24.12 16.19
CA ALA A 692 -8.13 25.47 15.97
C ALA A 692 -8.39 25.75 14.47
N GLU A 693 -7.54 25.23 13.57
CA GLU A 693 -7.75 25.32 12.12
C GLU A 693 -9.04 24.59 11.69
N GLY A 694 -9.26 23.37 12.18
CA GLY A 694 -10.49 22.61 11.90
C GLY A 694 -11.75 23.31 12.45
N GLN A 695 -11.65 23.91 13.65
CA GLN A 695 -12.73 24.71 14.23
C GLN A 695 -12.99 26.00 13.43
N CYS A 696 -11.94 26.63 12.90
CA CYS A 696 -12.05 27.80 12.04
C CYS A 696 -12.79 27.48 10.75
N LEU A 697 -12.36 26.44 10.02
CA LEU A 697 -13.02 25.99 8.79
C LEU A 697 -14.51 25.68 9.04
N TRP A 698 -14.81 24.99 10.15
CA TRP A 698 -16.18 24.67 10.54
C TRP A 698 -16.98 25.94 10.80
N ALA A 699 -16.45 26.89 11.57
CA ALA A 699 -17.13 28.14 11.90
C ALA A 699 -17.40 29.00 10.65
N LEU A 700 -16.42 29.12 9.75
CA LEU A 700 -16.56 29.91 8.52
C LEU A 700 -17.64 29.33 7.59
N GLN A 701 -17.69 28.02 7.41
CA GLN A 701 -18.76 27.37 6.61
C GLN A 701 -20.16 27.68 7.12
N HIS A 702 -20.33 27.79 8.44
CA HIS A 702 -21.63 28.00 9.06
C HIS A 702 -21.99 29.49 9.17
N ALA A 703 -21.01 30.36 9.44
CA ALA A 703 -21.24 31.78 9.68
C ALA A 703 -21.15 32.63 8.40
N LEU A 704 -20.31 32.24 7.44
CA LEU A 704 -19.99 32.99 6.23
C LEU A 704 -19.89 32.08 4.99
N PRO A 705 -21.00 31.49 4.51
CA PRO A 705 -20.98 30.66 3.30
C PRO A 705 -20.56 31.41 2.02
N SER A 706 -20.48 32.75 2.06
CA SER A 706 -19.96 33.60 0.99
C SER A 706 -18.44 33.57 0.86
N VAL A 707 -17.70 33.14 1.90
CA VAL A 707 -16.25 32.97 1.87
C VAL A 707 -15.94 31.50 1.60
N PRO A 708 -15.43 31.15 0.40
CA PRO A 708 -15.23 29.75 0.05
C PRO A 708 -14.00 29.20 0.77
N VAL A 709 -14.20 28.14 1.55
CA VAL A 709 -13.18 27.40 2.30
C VAL A 709 -13.42 25.90 2.14
N PRO A 710 -12.41 25.02 2.27
CA PRO A 710 -12.61 23.57 2.17
C PRO A 710 -13.59 23.05 3.23
N GLU A 711 -14.57 22.21 2.85
CA GLU A 711 -15.48 21.57 3.81
C GLU A 711 -14.69 20.77 4.86
N ILE A 712 -14.98 20.91 6.15
CA ILE A 712 -14.30 20.13 7.20
C ILE A 712 -15.22 19.00 7.65
N TYR A 713 -14.82 17.76 7.40
CA TYR A 713 -15.59 16.57 7.76
C TYR A 713 -15.37 16.15 9.22
N GLY A 714 -14.21 16.49 9.79
CA GLY A 714 -13.92 16.29 11.19
C GLY A 714 -12.43 16.39 11.52
N TRP A 715 -12.10 16.17 12.79
CA TRP A 715 -10.72 16.14 13.27
C TRP A 715 -10.53 15.09 14.36
N ALA A 716 -9.30 14.63 14.54
CA ALA A 716 -8.92 13.66 15.56
C ALA A 716 -7.54 13.98 16.14
N ARG A 717 -7.27 13.48 17.36
CA ARG A 717 -5.95 13.55 18.00
C ARG A 717 -5.52 12.14 18.41
N ASP A 718 -4.30 11.75 18.03
CA ASP A 718 -3.66 10.51 18.44
C ASP A 718 -2.26 10.82 18.98
N GLY A 719 -2.11 10.80 20.32
CA GLY A 719 -0.92 11.32 20.98
C GLY A 719 -0.68 12.81 20.68
N ASP A 720 0.49 13.12 20.12
CA ASP A 720 0.91 14.47 19.75
C ASP A 720 0.50 14.87 18.32
N LEU A 721 -0.07 13.94 17.55
CA LEU A 721 -0.50 14.20 16.17
C LEU A 721 -1.98 14.61 16.13
N THR A 722 -2.24 15.73 15.46
CA THR A 722 -3.57 16.21 15.09
C THR A 722 -3.85 15.84 13.63
N TYR A 723 -5.08 15.43 13.34
CA TYR A 723 -5.59 15.11 12.00
C TYR A 723 -6.80 15.97 11.70
N LEU A 724 -6.84 16.60 10.52
CA LEU A 724 -7.96 17.32 9.96
C LEU A 724 -8.39 16.63 8.66
N PHE A 725 -9.66 16.24 8.59
CA PHE A 725 -10.26 15.57 7.43
C PHE A 725 -11.14 16.59 6.71
N MET A 726 -10.75 17.03 5.52
CA MET A 726 -11.41 18.12 4.80
C MET A 726 -11.58 17.81 3.32
N GLU A 727 -12.36 18.63 2.62
CA GLU A 727 -12.58 18.56 1.18
C GLU A 727 -11.26 18.74 0.41
N LEU A 728 -11.04 17.89 -0.59
CA LEU A 728 -10.04 18.12 -1.62
C LEU A 728 -10.63 19.04 -2.69
N VAL A 729 -10.36 20.34 -2.58
CA VAL A 729 -10.84 21.34 -3.54
C VAL A 729 -10.05 21.24 -4.84
N SER A 730 -10.74 20.99 -5.96
CA SER A 730 -10.13 20.91 -7.30
C SER A 730 -9.93 22.30 -7.91
N GLY A 731 -8.71 22.82 -7.84
CA GLY A 731 -8.32 24.13 -8.37
C GLY A 731 -6.84 24.25 -8.69
N ILE A 732 -6.47 25.36 -9.33
CA ILE A 732 -5.06 25.73 -9.54
C ILE A 732 -4.79 26.94 -8.64
N THR A 733 -3.69 26.93 -7.89
CA THR A 733 -3.28 28.06 -7.06
C THR A 733 -3.06 29.31 -7.91
N LEU A 734 -3.41 30.49 -7.37
CA LEU A 734 -3.21 31.77 -8.04
C LEU A 734 -1.74 31.99 -8.44
N GLU A 735 -0.80 31.59 -7.59
CA GLU A 735 0.65 31.63 -7.87
C GLU A 735 1.01 30.94 -9.20
N ASN A 736 0.61 29.67 -9.35
CA ASN A 736 0.94 28.87 -10.54
C ASN A 736 0.34 29.40 -11.85
N ILE A 737 -0.81 30.08 -11.80
CA ILE A 737 -1.45 30.65 -12.99
C ILE A 737 -1.14 32.14 -13.18
N TRP A 738 -0.48 32.78 -12.20
CA TRP A 738 -0.33 34.24 -12.12
C TRP A 738 0.26 34.86 -13.39
N SER A 739 1.31 34.25 -13.94
CA SER A 739 2.00 34.72 -15.15
C SER A 739 1.16 34.57 -16.43
N ALA A 740 0.14 33.72 -16.42
CA ALA A 740 -0.76 33.47 -17.55
C ALA A 740 -2.01 34.37 -17.54
N LEU A 741 -2.32 35.02 -16.41
CA LEU A 741 -3.48 35.89 -16.27
C LEU A 741 -3.24 37.27 -16.91
N SER A 742 -4.25 37.78 -17.62
CA SER A 742 -4.27 39.16 -18.10
C SER A 742 -4.54 40.15 -16.96
N ARG A 743 -4.14 41.41 -17.13
CA ARG A 743 -4.39 42.47 -16.13
C ARG A 743 -5.86 42.60 -15.72
N PRO A 744 -6.86 42.55 -16.62
CA PRO A 744 -8.27 42.54 -16.23
C PRO A 744 -8.68 41.32 -15.39
N GLU A 745 -8.16 40.12 -15.71
CA GLU A 745 -8.43 38.91 -14.91
C GLU A 745 -7.85 39.03 -13.50
N ARG A 746 -6.63 39.57 -13.36
CA ARG A 746 -6.01 39.82 -12.05
C ARG A 746 -6.78 40.83 -11.22
N THR A 747 -7.21 41.95 -11.81
CA THR A 747 -8.06 42.95 -11.14
C THR A 747 -9.43 42.38 -10.74
N GLN A 748 -10.01 41.51 -11.57
CA GLN A 748 -11.25 40.81 -11.23
C GLN A 748 -11.07 39.89 -10.01
N ILE A 749 -9.97 39.13 -9.95
CA ILE A 749 -9.63 38.29 -8.79
C ILE A 749 -9.43 39.16 -7.54
N CYS A 750 -8.72 40.28 -7.64
CA CYS A 750 -8.58 41.22 -6.52
C CYS A 750 -9.93 41.77 -6.05
N THR A 751 -10.87 42.02 -6.96
CA THR A 751 -12.23 42.45 -6.61
C THR A 751 -12.98 41.37 -5.83
N GLU A 752 -12.83 40.09 -6.21
CA GLU A 752 -13.40 38.95 -5.48
C GLU A 752 -12.78 38.81 -4.08
N LEU A 753 -11.45 38.91 -3.97
CA LEU A 753 -10.75 38.89 -2.68
C LEU A 753 -11.19 40.04 -1.77
N ARG A 754 -11.35 41.26 -2.30
CA ARG A 754 -11.83 42.42 -1.53
C ARG A 754 -13.23 42.18 -0.97
N TYR A 755 -14.10 41.54 -1.75
CA TYR A 755 -15.44 41.15 -1.30
C TYR A 755 -15.37 40.09 -0.18
N MET A 756 -14.58 39.03 -0.37
CA MET A 756 -14.41 37.98 0.64
C MET A 756 -13.85 38.53 1.96
N LEU A 757 -12.87 39.42 1.90
CA LEU A 757 -12.30 40.08 3.08
C LEU A 757 -13.31 40.99 3.79
N LYS A 758 -14.18 41.68 3.03
CA LYS A 758 -15.28 42.47 3.60
C LYS A 758 -16.28 41.58 4.35
N GLU A 759 -16.62 40.42 3.79
CA GLU A 759 -17.48 39.43 4.43
C GLU A 759 -16.81 38.84 5.68
N LEU A 760 -15.53 38.50 5.61
CA LEU A 760 -14.74 38.03 6.77
C LEU A 760 -14.74 39.07 7.90
N ARG A 761 -14.50 40.33 7.54
CA ARG A 761 -14.57 41.50 8.44
C ARG A 761 -15.99 41.82 8.90
N SER A 762 -17.04 41.08 8.50
CA SER A 762 -18.38 41.22 9.08
C SER A 762 -18.56 40.42 10.37
N LEU A 763 -17.69 39.43 10.63
CA LEU A 763 -17.69 38.70 11.90
C LEU A 763 -17.44 39.68 13.06
N ARG A 764 -18.21 39.50 14.13
CA ARG A 764 -18.12 40.30 15.35
C ARG A 764 -18.00 39.38 16.55
N GLN A 765 -17.10 39.73 17.46
CA GLN A 765 -17.09 39.16 18.79
C GLN A 765 -18.21 39.78 19.63
N GLU A 766 -18.66 39.06 20.67
CA GLU A 766 -19.64 39.60 21.60
C GLU A 766 -19.09 40.87 22.28
N PRO A 767 -19.87 41.97 22.33
CA PRO A 767 -19.47 43.19 23.03
C PRO A 767 -19.09 42.89 24.48
N GLY A 768 -17.93 43.39 24.92
CA GLY A 768 -17.42 43.17 26.28
C GLY A 768 -16.69 41.85 26.51
N GLN A 769 -16.58 40.98 25.50
CA GLN A 769 -15.77 39.76 25.56
C GLN A 769 -14.69 39.69 24.47
N GLN A 770 -14.30 40.85 23.94
CA GLN A 770 -13.31 40.99 22.88
C GLN A 770 -11.95 40.43 23.30
N PHE A 771 -11.24 39.83 22.36
CA PHE A 771 -9.89 39.32 22.55
C PHE A 771 -9.13 39.27 21.23
N VAL A 772 -7.80 39.30 21.31
CA VAL A 772 -6.86 39.01 20.22
C VAL A 772 -6.35 37.59 20.44
N GLY A 773 -6.57 36.68 19.48
CA GLY A 773 -6.33 35.25 19.66
C GLY A 773 -7.01 34.37 18.62
N HIS A 774 -6.76 33.07 18.67
CA HIS A 774 -7.42 32.08 17.80
C HIS A 774 -8.94 32.05 18.00
N ILE A 775 -9.67 31.46 17.05
CA ILE A 775 -11.13 31.34 17.12
C ILE A 775 -11.64 30.68 18.41
N ASN A 776 -10.83 29.79 19.01
CA ASN A 776 -11.13 29.08 20.26
C ASN A 776 -10.51 29.75 21.50
N ARG A 777 -10.13 31.04 21.41
CA ARG A 777 -9.41 31.80 22.45
C ARG A 777 -8.02 31.24 22.80
N ALA A 778 -7.42 30.42 21.95
CA ALA A 778 -6.03 30.00 22.13
C ALA A 778 -5.04 31.13 21.70
N PRO A 779 -3.76 31.05 22.10
CA PRO A 779 -2.72 31.97 21.64
C PRO A 779 -2.54 31.87 20.12
N LEU A 780 -2.27 33.02 19.48
CA LEU A 780 -2.01 33.13 18.03
C LEU A 780 -0.87 32.22 17.59
N SER A 781 -0.98 31.70 16.37
CA SER A 781 0.01 30.79 15.75
C SER A 781 0.59 31.35 14.45
N ASP A 782 0.53 32.67 14.27
CA ASP A 782 1.25 33.31 13.17
C ASP A 782 2.74 32.97 13.26
N LYS A 783 3.33 32.66 12.11
CA LYS A 783 4.75 32.33 11.98
C LYS A 783 5.65 33.45 12.50
N VAL A 784 5.23 34.72 12.40
CA VAL A 784 5.96 35.87 12.96
C VAL A 784 6.19 35.73 14.48
N PHE A 785 5.32 35.01 15.19
CA PHE A 785 5.42 34.81 16.63
C PHE A 785 6.05 33.47 17.03
N THR A 786 6.32 32.57 16.08
CA THR A 786 6.63 31.16 16.39
C THR A 786 8.00 30.74 15.86
N ASN A 787 9.05 31.01 16.65
CA ASN A 787 10.43 30.56 16.38
C ASN A 787 10.99 29.61 17.46
N GLY A 788 10.13 29.08 18.35
CA GLY A 788 10.48 28.11 19.40
C GLY A 788 11.13 28.71 20.65
N VAL A 789 11.52 29.98 20.62
CA VAL A 789 12.12 30.72 21.75
C VAL A 789 11.13 31.73 22.35
N LEU A 790 10.22 32.25 21.52
CA LEU A 790 9.22 33.22 21.96
C LEU A 790 8.10 32.58 22.81
N PRO A 791 7.66 33.25 23.89
CA PRO A 791 6.42 32.97 24.60
C PRO A 791 5.20 32.89 23.67
N ARG A 792 4.13 32.23 24.13
CA ARG A 792 2.89 32.13 23.36
C ARG A 792 2.21 33.50 23.22
N ALA A 793 1.79 33.85 22.00
CA ALA A 793 1.16 35.13 21.67
C ALA A 793 -0.34 35.13 22.05
N GLY A 794 -0.63 35.35 23.32
CA GLY A 794 -2.00 35.59 23.81
C GLY A 794 -2.68 34.36 24.41
N PRO A 795 -4.03 34.30 24.43
CA PRO A 795 -4.93 35.36 23.97
C PRO A 795 -4.75 36.65 24.78
N PHE A 796 -4.96 37.81 24.16
CA PHE A 796 -4.91 39.13 24.80
C PHE A 796 -6.32 39.71 24.91
N THR A 797 -6.61 40.53 25.93
CA THR A 797 -7.96 41.09 26.10
C THR A 797 -8.22 42.31 25.22
N ASP A 798 -7.18 42.96 24.72
CA ASP A 798 -7.24 44.14 23.86
C ASP A 798 -5.99 44.26 22.99
N VAL A 799 -6.03 45.16 22.01
CA VAL A 799 -4.92 45.41 21.06
C VAL A 799 -3.69 45.98 21.76
N LYS A 800 -3.88 46.83 22.77
CA LYS A 800 -2.76 47.40 23.54
C LYS A 800 -1.92 46.31 24.19
N GLN A 801 -2.54 45.31 24.82
CA GLN A 801 -1.81 44.19 25.44
C GLN A 801 -1.06 43.33 24.42
N PHE A 802 -1.63 43.17 23.22
CA PHE A 802 -0.94 42.53 22.11
C PHE A 802 0.31 43.32 21.68
N HIS A 803 0.21 44.65 21.56
CA HIS A 803 1.36 45.51 21.22
C HIS A 803 2.40 45.59 22.34
N ASP A 804 1.97 45.64 23.60
CA ASP A 804 2.86 45.59 24.76
C ASP A 804 3.63 44.26 24.78
N TRP A 805 2.98 43.16 24.37
CA TRP A 805 3.64 41.89 24.18
C TRP A 805 4.67 41.94 23.04
N LEU A 806 4.33 42.47 21.85
CA LEU A 806 5.31 42.66 20.75
C LEU A 806 6.53 43.46 21.20
N SER A 807 6.29 44.54 21.95
CA SER A 807 7.34 45.39 22.54
C SER A 807 8.25 44.62 23.48
N SER A 808 7.65 43.85 24.40
CA SER A 808 8.42 43.03 25.33
C SER A 808 9.25 41.96 24.62
N MET A 809 8.80 41.43 23.48
CA MET A 809 9.55 40.45 22.71
C MET A 809 10.74 41.08 21.99
N LEU A 810 10.63 42.36 21.58
CA LEU A 810 11.74 43.10 21.00
C LEU A 810 12.83 43.38 22.05
N THR A 811 12.43 43.70 23.28
CA THR A 811 13.38 43.93 24.38
C THR A 811 14.01 42.63 24.88
N LEU A 812 13.30 41.50 24.79
CA LEU A 812 13.75 40.12 25.07
C LEU A 812 14.80 39.67 24.02
N GLY A 813 16.00 40.23 24.11
CA GLY A 813 17.11 40.03 23.17
C GLY A 813 18.09 41.21 23.17
N MET A 814 17.60 42.42 23.47
CA MET A 814 18.43 43.60 23.70
C MET A 814 19.05 43.65 25.10
N GLU A 815 18.60 42.80 26.03
CA GLU A 815 19.16 42.63 27.38
C GLU A 815 20.68 42.38 27.36
N ILE A 816 21.19 41.70 26.32
CA ILE A 816 22.63 41.44 26.12
C ILE A 816 23.44 42.74 25.98
N HIS A 817 22.82 43.79 25.45
CA HIS A 817 23.43 45.10 25.28
C HIS A 817 23.28 46.00 26.52
N TRP A 818 22.41 45.63 27.48
CA TRP A 818 22.10 46.38 28.70
C TRP A 818 22.02 45.46 29.94
N PRO A 819 23.14 44.84 30.34
CA PRO A 819 23.15 43.75 31.33
C PRO A 819 22.73 44.12 32.75
N ASP A 820 22.66 45.42 33.09
CA ASP A 820 22.31 45.94 34.41
C ASP A 820 20.94 46.65 34.44
N THR A 821 20.15 46.53 33.38
CA THR A 821 18.85 47.19 33.22
C THR A 821 17.73 46.15 33.20
N ASP A 822 16.65 46.38 33.94
CA ASP A 822 15.45 45.52 33.86
C ASP A 822 14.88 45.59 32.43
N SER A 823 14.36 44.48 31.90
CA SER A 823 13.84 44.42 30.53
C SER A 823 12.64 45.37 30.32
N SER A 824 11.96 45.74 31.40
CA SER A 824 10.91 46.78 31.40
C SER A 824 11.42 48.20 31.22
N ASP A 825 12.71 48.46 31.48
CA ASP A 825 13.35 49.78 31.38
C ASP A 825 14.08 49.98 30.04
N ILE A 826 14.13 48.94 29.19
CA ILE A 826 14.68 49.02 27.83
C ILE A 826 13.66 49.74 26.94
N PRO A 827 13.96 50.94 26.40
CA PRO A 827 13.01 51.68 25.58
C PRO A 827 12.83 50.99 24.23
N ASP A 828 11.58 50.76 23.84
CA ASP A 828 11.20 50.36 22.49
C ASP A 828 10.94 51.62 21.64
N PRO A 829 11.85 51.97 20.72
CA PRO A 829 11.70 53.17 19.92
C PRO A 829 10.58 53.06 18.88
N TYR A 830 10.04 51.88 18.60
CA TYR A 830 9.03 51.65 17.56
C TYR A 830 7.61 51.48 18.12
N ARG A 831 7.46 51.27 19.43
CA ARG A 831 6.16 51.04 20.09
C ARG A 831 5.10 52.11 19.81
N HIS A 832 5.52 53.37 19.68
CA HIS A 832 4.64 54.50 19.39
C HIS A 832 4.03 54.46 17.98
N GLY A 833 4.59 53.68 17.07
CA GLY A 833 4.09 53.48 15.72
C GLY A 833 3.04 52.36 15.60
N LEU A 834 2.68 51.70 16.71
CA LEU A 834 1.61 50.69 16.75
C LEU A 834 0.29 51.31 17.28
N PRO A 835 -0.82 51.20 16.53
CA PRO A 835 -2.09 51.85 16.88
C PRO A 835 -2.91 51.05 17.91
N ASP A 836 -2.80 51.40 19.20
CA ASP A 836 -3.49 50.69 20.30
C ASP A 836 -5.03 50.72 20.22
N ASP A 837 -5.59 51.65 19.44
CA ASP A 837 -7.03 51.81 19.19
C ASP A 837 -7.53 51.09 17.93
N ALA A 838 -6.68 50.30 17.27
CA ALA A 838 -7.07 49.52 16.09
C ALA A 838 -8.23 48.56 16.39
N GLY A 839 -9.09 48.35 15.38
CA GLY A 839 -10.22 47.44 15.51
C GLY A 839 -9.77 45.98 15.56
N ILE A 840 -10.43 45.14 16.37
CA ILE A 840 -10.20 43.69 16.35
C ILE A 840 -11.12 43.06 15.30
N VAL A 841 -10.52 42.44 14.29
CA VAL A 841 -11.23 41.79 13.17
C VAL A 841 -10.74 40.35 12.99
N PHE A 842 -11.51 39.55 12.26
CA PHE A 842 -11.09 38.19 11.91
C PHE A 842 -10.24 38.24 10.63
N THR A 843 -9.10 37.55 10.66
CA THR A 843 -7.99 37.68 9.71
C THR A 843 -7.50 36.29 9.33
N HIS A 844 -7.14 36.08 8.05
CA HIS A 844 -6.53 34.86 7.56
C HIS A 844 -5.06 34.77 7.98
N SER A 845 -4.34 35.90 7.91
CA SER A 845 -2.94 36.05 8.35
C SER A 845 -1.91 35.27 7.51
N ASP A 846 -2.30 34.86 6.30
CA ASP A 846 -1.41 34.16 5.35
C ASP A 846 -1.97 34.18 3.92
N LEU A 847 -2.48 35.33 3.48
CA LEU A 847 -3.19 35.48 2.21
C LEU A 847 -2.22 35.59 1.01
N HIS A 848 -1.35 34.60 0.87
CA HIS A 848 -0.38 34.47 -0.21
C HIS A 848 -1.03 33.85 -1.48
N PRO A 849 -0.57 34.16 -2.72
CA PRO A 849 -1.09 33.56 -3.94
C PRO A 849 -1.09 32.01 -3.99
N SER A 850 -0.21 31.36 -3.23
CA SER A 850 -0.18 29.89 -3.09
C SER A 850 -1.41 29.34 -2.34
N ASN A 851 -2.06 30.17 -1.52
CA ASN A 851 -3.18 29.80 -0.64
C ASN A 851 -4.55 30.18 -1.24
N ILE A 852 -4.58 30.64 -2.49
CA ILE A 852 -5.80 31.05 -3.20
C ILE A 852 -6.01 30.11 -4.38
N LEU A 853 -7.08 29.31 -4.36
CA LEU A 853 -7.42 28.39 -5.45
C LEU A 853 -8.35 29.06 -6.46
N ILE A 854 -8.04 28.87 -7.74
CA ILE A 854 -8.73 29.44 -8.89
C ILE A 854 -9.35 28.33 -9.75
N SER A 855 -10.51 28.62 -10.35
CA SER A 855 -11.17 27.72 -11.30
C SER A 855 -10.29 27.45 -12.53
N GLN A 856 -10.26 26.17 -12.96
CA GLN A 856 -9.53 25.77 -14.18
C GLN A 856 -10.17 26.32 -15.45
N GLU A 857 -11.51 26.44 -15.45
CA GLU A 857 -12.27 26.98 -16.58
C GLU A 857 -12.32 28.52 -16.57
N LYS A 858 -12.38 29.11 -17.77
CA LYS A 858 -12.56 30.55 -17.95
C LYS A 858 -14.05 30.93 -17.91
N PRO A 859 -14.43 32.05 -17.28
CA PRO A 859 -13.56 33.01 -16.60
C PRO A 859 -13.02 32.45 -15.28
N HIS A 860 -11.74 32.71 -15.00
CA HIS A 860 -11.09 32.32 -13.75
C HIS A 860 -11.74 33.02 -12.56
N ARG A 861 -12.18 32.26 -11.56
CA ARG A 861 -12.81 32.72 -10.30
C ARG A 861 -12.11 32.14 -9.10
N VAL A 862 -12.15 32.83 -7.97
CA VAL A 862 -11.69 32.28 -6.69
C VAL A 862 -12.68 31.20 -6.23
N ILE A 863 -12.22 29.96 -6.10
CA ILE A 863 -13.05 28.82 -5.71
C ILE A 863 -12.84 28.40 -4.25
N SER A 864 -11.70 28.73 -3.64
CA SER A 864 -11.43 28.46 -2.23
C SER A 864 -10.19 29.20 -1.74
N VAL A 865 -10.20 29.64 -0.49
CA VAL A 865 -9.01 30.09 0.25
C VAL A 865 -8.62 28.97 1.22
N ILE A 866 -7.35 28.57 1.20
CA ILE A 866 -6.82 27.43 1.95
C ILE A 866 -5.73 27.85 2.95
N ASP A 867 -5.35 26.94 3.85
CA ASP A 867 -4.33 27.13 4.90
C ASP A 867 -4.67 28.18 5.98
N TRP A 868 -5.81 27.96 6.64
CA TRP A 868 -6.34 28.82 7.72
C TRP A 868 -5.61 28.64 9.07
N GLN A 869 -4.46 27.98 9.10
CA GLN A 869 -3.77 27.65 10.35
C GLN A 869 -3.30 28.87 11.16
N GLN A 870 -3.04 30.00 10.49
CA GLN A 870 -2.58 31.25 11.14
C GLN A 870 -3.75 32.21 11.46
N SER A 871 -4.98 31.83 11.10
CA SER A 871 -6.15 32.68 11.23
C SER A 871 -6.54 32.94 12.68
N GLY A 872 -7.27 34.03 12.91
CA GLY A 872 -7.69 34.43 14.24
C GLY A 872 -8.23 35.85 14.28
N TRP A 873 -8.39 36.35 15.50
CA TRP A 873 -8.76 37.73 15.78
C TRP A 873 -7.50 38.57 15.98
N TYR A 874 -7.29 39.53 15.08
CA TYR A 874 -6.11 40.40 15.02
C TYR A 874 -6.51 41.88 14.92
N PRO A 875 -5.57 42.82 15.13
CA PRO A 875 -5.75 44.20 14.71
C PRO A 875 -6.03 44.31 13.21
N ASP A 876 -6.89 45.25 12.80
CA ASP A 876 -7.37 45.42 11.43
C ASP A 876 -6.27 45.67 10.37
N TYR A 877 -5.13 46.22 10.77
CA TYR A 877 -3.96 46.43 9.93
C TYR A 877 -3.19 45.13 9.61
N TRP A 878 -3.36 44.07 10.41
CA TRP A 878 -2.47 42.90 10.40
C TRP A 878 -2.47 42.15 9.06
N GLU A 879 -3.63 42.01 8.42
CA GLU A 879 -3.76 41.30 7.14
C GLU A 879 -2.94 41.97 6.03
N PHE A 880 -2.93 43.31 5.96
CA PHE A 880 -2.13 44.04 4.96
C PHE A 880 -0.65 43.83 5.23
N CYS A 881 -0.19 44.12 6.45
CA CYS A 881 1.23 44.02 6.78
C CYS A 881 1.77 42.61 6.56
N LYS A 882 0.98 41.59 6.90
CA LYS A 882 1.37 40.18 6.70
C LYS A 882 1.37 39.76 5.23
N ALA A 883 0.37 40.18 4.45
CA ALA A 883 0.33 39.90 3.02
C ALA A 883 1.48 40.58 2.27
N GLU A 884 1.85 41.80 2.66
CA GLU A 884 2.99 42.50 2.09
C GLU A 884 4.32 41.85 2.48
N HIS A 885 4.51 41.58 3.77
CA HIS A 885 5.76 40.99 4.29
C HIS A 885 6.06 39.60 3.70
N THR A 886 5.03 38.83 3.37
CA THR A 886 5.17 37.50 2.75
C THR A 886 5.30 37.53 1.23
N ALA A 887 5.09 38.68 0.59
CA ALA A 887 5.23 38.82 -0.86
C ALA A 887 6.69 38.99 -1.28
N GLU A 888 7.01 38.55 -2.51
CA GLU A 888 8.34 38.79 -3.09
C GLU A 888 8.62 40.29 -3.20
N TYR A 889 9.71 40.75 -2.56
CA TYR A 889 10.05 42.16 -2.49
C TYR A 889 10.19 42.76 -3.88
N GLY A 890 9.38 43.78 -4.15
CA GLY A 890 9.40 44.53 -5.39
C GLY A 890 8.57 43.93 -6.53
N ALA A 891 7.95 42.75 -6.33
CA ALA A 891 7.10 42.11 -7.32
C ALA A 891 5.78 42.87 -7.55
N GLU A 892 5.14 42.63 -8.71
CA GLU A 892 3.88 43.28 -9.06
C GLU A 892 2.75 42.94 -8.07
N TRP A 893 2.74 41.72 -7.51
CA TRP A 893 1.75 41.30 -6.52
C TRP A 893 1.75 42.25 -5.31
N GLN A 894 2.94 42.49 -4.74
CA GLN A 894 3.15 43.39 -3.61
C GLN A 894 2.72 44.83 -3.95
N LYS A 895 3.27 45.39 -5.04
CA LYS A 895 3.13 46.82 -5.35
C LYS A 895 1.79 47.21 -5.95
N ASP A 896 1.27 46.39 -6.86
CA ASP A 896 0.17 46.79 -7.73
C ASP A 896 -1.17 46.14 -7.33
N TYR A 897 -1.16 44.97 -6.68
CA TYR A 897 -2.38 44.17 -6.47
C TYR A 897 -2.82 44.06 -5.00
N ILE A 898 -1.91 43.89 -4.02
CA ILE A 898 -2.28 43.92 -2.58
C ILE A 898 -3.11 45.16 -2.22
N PRO A 899 -2.70 46.39 -2.62
CA PRO A 899 -3.47 47.61 -2.33
C PRO A 899 -4.86 47.66 -3.00
N GLN A 900 -5.15 46.79 -3.99
CA GLN A 900 -6.48 46.74 -4.60
C GLN A 900 -7.51 46.04 -3.69
N PHE A 901 -7.09 45.11 -2.84
CA PHE A 901 -8.01 44.32 -2.00
C PHE A 901 -7.81 44.49 -0.50
N LEU A 902 -6.69 45.09 -0.06
CA LEU A 902 -6.44 45.50 1.31
C LEU A 902 -6.08 47.00 1.35
N ASP A 903 -6.47 47.66 2.43
CA ASP A 903 -6.17 49.09 2.64
C ASP A 903 -4.85 49.21 3.39
N GLU A 904 -3.92 50.02 2.87
CA GLU A 904 -2.57 50.22 3.42
C GLU A 904 -2.62 50.98 4.76
N PRO A 905 -2.09 50.42 5.86
CA PRO A 905 -2.06 51.06 7.16
C PRO A 905 -0.82 51.94 7.34
N GLU A 906 -0.88 52.93 8.24
CA GLU A 906 0.27 53.80 8.53
C GLU A 906 1.42 53.06 9.25
N CYS A 907 1.12 51.92 9.89
CA CYS A 907 2.07 51.17 10.71
C CYS A 907 2.84 50.07 9.98
N VAL A 908 2.82 50.02 8.63
CA VAL A 908 3.54 49.01 7.82
C VAL A 908 5.02 48.93 8.20
N MET A 909 5.73 50.07 8.16
CA MET A 909 7.16 50.13 8.48
C MET A 909 7.46 49.71 9.91
N THR A 910 6.55 50.06 10.84
CA THR A 910 6.65 49.65 12.24
C THR A 910 6.54 48.13 12.37
N PHE A 911 5.54 47.54 11.72
CA PHE A 911 5.35 46.09 11.69
C PHE A 911 6.58 45.37 11.12
N GLU A 912 7.12 45.82 9.98
CA GLU A 912 8.29 45.21 9.35
C GLU A 912 9.48 45.17 10.31
N THR A 913 9.65 46.24 11.09
CA THR A 913 10.73 46.34 12.07
C THR A 913 10.61 45.27 13.16
N TYR A 914 9.40 45.03 13.68
CA TYR A 914 9.17 43.95 14.65
C TYR A 914 9.35 42.56 14.03
N ALA A 915 8.80 42.33 12.84
CA ALA A 915 8.92 41.04 12.14
C ALA A 915 10.39 40.67 11.90
N GLN A 916 11.18 41.61 11.39
CA GLN A 916 12.63 41.44 11.18
C GLN A 916 13.38 41.17 12.50
N ALA A 917 13.01 41.89 13.57
CA ALA A 917 13.63 41.71 14.88
C ALA A 917 13.36 40.32 15.48
N PHE A 918 12.19 39.73 15.20
CA PHE A 918 11.86 38.35 15.61
C PHE A 918 12.52 37.28 14.72
N GLY A 919 13.28 37.71 13.70
CA GLY A 919 14.03 36.85 12.79
C GLY A 919 13.21 36.32 11.61
N TYR A 920 12.12 37.00 11.26
CA TYR A 920 11.27 36.70 10.11
C TYR A 920 11.49 37.66 8.94
#